data_AF-A0A544ZNW4-F1
#
_entry.id   AF-A0A544ZNW4-F1
#
_cell.length_a   1.000
_cell.length_b   1.000
_cell.length_c   1.000
_cell.angle_alpha   90.00
_cell.angle_beta   90.00
_cell.angle_gamma   90.00
#
_symmetry.space_group_name_H-M   'P 1'
#
loop_
_entity.id
_entity.type
_entity.pdbx_description
1 polymer ?
#
loop_
_entity_poly.entity_id
_entity_poly.type
_entity_poly.pdbx_seq_one_letter_code
_entity_poly.pdbx_strand_id
1 'polypeptide(L)'
;MTLVPGLVAPLAVLVAAGGRVAVVGGIPRFVESSPVFGVILAVSAVTAIASGLAALASGARLVLDFIDGRPLSARLAVTAALRRPRTFAMLVILFVPAVVVLVAIGAALAASAPSIVPAVVVVTAVGVTMLPLMIAWAALTDGVPPLRMTWRLISRGYGEAVCMLAPGYLAVPVLLQLGLFALGGLLPAPTDGLFRDAGRLTVAVLQAPLQAAALGCCYAYLHRLGPATVDDLDREKGDDRGHERVGWRWPPIIAWPAVLLVALLPGLLHGAYAAEPLSWARMADNEIGVKERDVDHPSRTEIMLGPGGKPVVFRDERRPVVVFCGDDTCGDHVSVTLDEDFRTHPATVVAPDGSLVVAGWTSEIGASRMELVMFSCRPDGCVRRPGEPLKATESSDARAAAVATPHGLAIAWSASLPGHDKKPLSRVELALCDDVACARRRVVPVGDITDSFTLEDMDARVLAVAASPDGRPVVAYTDRGAHKIAVASCESTACAHPSIHAFDLPALTRYTWLTSNLRTQVVVRPDGRPVIVYSDPGDGHTSTILLCSDPACSGTPRFVPVPELVAVSAPGLALDAHGLPLLAGYRRKGAALIDLVACEDQDCARRSASPLLPAGGVGQFDLAIGSDQRPRILWYGTADPAGDNAYHLLTCADPHCAP
;
A
#
# COMPACT_ATOMS: atom_id res chain seq x y z
N MET A 1 -3.50 -1.75 -37.38
CA MET A 1 -4.75 -1.03 -37.00
C MET A 1 -5.53 -1.74 -35.90
N THR A 2 -5.69 -3.07 -35.90
CA THR A 2 -6.44 -3.80 -34.85
C THR A 2 -5.73 -3.88 -33.48
N LEU A 3 -4.41 -3.71 -33.42
CA LEU A 3 -3.64 -3.69 -32.17
C LEU A 3 -3.70 -2.35 -31.42
N VAL A 4 -4.03 -1.25 -32.11
CA VAL A 4 -4.02 0.09 -31.51
C VAL A 4 -5.08 0.25 -30.41
N PRO A 5 -6.34 -0.16 -30.60
CA PRO A 5 -7.34 -0.07 -29.53
C PRO A 5 -7.03 -0.97 -28.33
N GLY A 6 -6.41 -2.13 -28.58
CA GLY A 6 -5.94 -3.05 -27.53
C GLY A 6 -4.78 -2.52 -26.69
N LEU A 7 -3.99 -1.58 -27.22
CA LEU A 7 -2.93 -0.87 -26.48
C LEU A 7 -3.43 0.42 -25.82
N VAL A 8 -4.34 1.14 -26.47
CA VAL A 8 -4.92 2.39 -25.95
C VAL A 8 -5.83 2.15 -24.76
N ALA A 9 -6.60 1.05 -24.74
CA ALA A 9 -7.48 0.72 -23.62
C ALA A 9 -6.74 0.51 -22.28
N PRO A 10 -5.69 -0.33 -22.17
CA PRO A 10 -4.93 -0.45 -20.93
C PRO A 10 -4.18 0.84 -20.56
N LEU A 11 -3.73 1.63 -21.55
CA LEU A 11 -3.14 2.95 -21.30
C LEU A 11 -4.17 3.92 -20.69
N ALA A 12 -5.41 3.91 -21.20
CA ALA A 12 -6.51 4.71 -20.66
C ALA A 12 -6.90 4.28 -19.25
N VAL A 13 -6.86 2.97 -18.94
CA VAL A 13 -7.03 2.46 -17.57
C VAL A 13 -5.91 2.97 -16.67
N LEU A 14 -4.64 2.89 -17.10
CA LEU A 14 -3.50 3.37 -16.31
C LEU A 14 -3.56 4.87 -16.03
N VAL A 15 -3.88 5.68 -17.05
CA VAL A 15 -4.05 7.13 -16.89
C VAL A 15 -5.25 7.46 -16.01
N ALA A 16 -6.36 6.73 -16.16
CA ALA A 16 -7.54 6.90 -15.32
C ALA A 16 -7.34 6.40 -13.87
N ALA A 17 -6.40 5.47 -13.67
CA ALA A 17 -6.04 4.90 -12.39
C ALA A 17 -5.03 5.76 -11.60
N GLY A 18 -4.40 6.75 -12.25
CA GLY A 18 -3.39 7.63 -11.65
C GLY A 18 -3.77 8.14 -10.27
N GLY A 19 -2.81 8.22 -9.35
CA GLY A 19 -2.98 8.62 -7.94
C GLY A 19 -3.96 7.80 -7.09
N ARG A 20 -4.77 6.91 -7.70
CA ARG A 20 -5.83 6.13 -7.05
C ARG A 20 -5.44 4.67 -6.82
N VAL A 21 -4.22 4.29 -7.19
CA VAL A 21 -3.65 2.98 -6.96
C VAL A 21 -2.43 3.16 -6.06
N ALA A 22 -2.45 2.47 -4.92
CA ALA A 22 -1.29 2.30 -4.06
C ALA A 22 -0.81 0.85 -4.20
N VAL A 23 0.50 0.62 -4.20
CA VAL A 23 1.05 -0.73 -4.13
C VAL A 23 1.33 -1.02 -2.66
N VAL A 24 0.49 -1.85 -2.04
CA VAL A 24 0.57 -2.21 -0.62
C VAL A 24 1.05 -3.65 -0.50
N GLY A 25 2.24 -3.86 0.05
CA GLY A 25 2.83 -5.20 0.19
C GLY A 25 3.03 -5.91 -1.16
N GLY A 26 3.35 -5.14 -2.22
CA GLY A 26 3.49 -5.66 -3.59
C GLY A 26 2.18 -5.89 -4.34
N ILE A 27 1.02 -5.69 -3.69
CA ILE A 27 -0.31 -5.87 -4.30
C ILE A 27 -0.91 -4.50 -4.62
N PRO A 28 -1.30 -4.21 -5.89
CA PRO A 28 -1.99 -2.97 -6.21
C PRO A 28 -3.38 -2.95 -5.55
N ARG A 29 -3.62 -1.96 -4.70
CA ARG A 29 -4.91 -1.68 -4.06
C ARG A 29 -5.47 -0.36 -4.59
N PHE A 30 -6.77 -0.32 -4.82
CA PHE A 30 -7.48 0.91 -5.17
C PHE A 30 -7.75 1.71 -3.90
N VAL A 31 -7.25 2.93 -3.85
CA VAL A 31 -7.45 3.84 -2.71
C VAL A 31 -8.82 4.53 -2.80
N GLU A 32 -9.29 4.81 -4.02
CA GLU A 32 -10.64 5.32 -4.26
C GLU A 32 -11.36 4.55 -5.37
N SER A 33 -12.42 3.83 -5.00
CA SER A 33 -13.34 3.23 -5.97
C SER A 33 -14.41 4.24 -6.38
N SER A 34 -14.19 4.97 -7.48
CA SER A 34 -15.25 5.75 -8.12
C SER A 34 -16.07 4.86 -9.04
N PRO A 35 -17.42 4.95 -9.06
CA PRO A 35 -18.25 4.21 -10.02
C PRO A 35 -17.86 4.54 -11.48
N VAL A 36 -17.41 5.78 -11.74
CA VAL A 36 -16.91 6.19 -13.07
C VAL A 36 -15.68 5.37 -13.47
N PHE A 37 -14.78 5.14 -12.52
CA PHE A 37 -13.58 4.35 -12.76
C PHE A 37 -13.90 2.88 -13.04
N GLY A 38 -14.87 2.30 -12.31
CA GLY A 38 -15.39 0.97 -12.60
C GLY A 38 -15.94 0.85 -14.03
N VAL A 39 -16.66 1.88 -14.51
CA VAL A 39 -17.13 1.94 -15.91
C VAL A 39 -15.95 2.04 -16.89
N ILE A 40 -14.94 2.86 -16.62
CA ILE A 40 -13.75 2.98 -17.49
C ILE A 40 -13.01 1.63 -17.59
N LEU A 41 -12.83 0.93 -16.46
CA LEU A 41 -12.25 -0.41 -16.42
C LEU A 41 -13.08 -1.41 -17.25
N ALA A 42 -14.40 -1.43 -17.05
CA ALA A 42 -15.30 -2.31 -17.79
C ALA A 42 -15.27 -2.03 -19.29
N VAL A 43 -15.35 -0.75 -19.69
CA VAL A 43 -15.29 -0.34 -21.11
C VAL A 43 -13.94 -0.69 -21.72
N SER A 44 -12.84 -0.50 -20.98
CA SER A 44 -11.50 -0.82 -21.46
C SER A 44 -11.29 -2.32 -21.61
N ALA A 45 -11.79 -3.11 -20.66
CA ALA A 45 -11.79 -4.58 -20.75
C ALA A 45 -12.61 -5.06 -21.95
N VAL A 46 -13.83 -4.54 -22.13
CA VAL A 46 -14.69 -4.85 -23.29
C VAL A 46 -14.01 -4.45 -24.60
N THR A 47 -13.35 -3.29 -24.64
CA THR A 47 -12.62 -2.82 -25.83
C THR A 47 -11.44 -3.72 -26.16
N ALA A 48 -10.66 -4.14 -25.15
CA ALA A 48 -9.55 -5.07 -25.33
C ALA A 48 -10.04 -6.44 -25.82
N ILE A 49 -11.11 -6.98 -25.23
CA ILE A 49 -11.74 -8.23 -25.65
C ILE A 49 -12.25 -8.13 -27.09
N ALA A 50 -13.00 -7.08 -27.42
CA ALA A 50 -13.53 -6.86 -28.76
C ALA A 50 -12.41 -6.73 -29.81
N SER A 51 -11.29 -6.09 -29.44
CA SER A 51 -10.11 -5.97 -30.30
C SER A 51 -9.44 -7.32 -30.54
N GLY A 52 -9.30 -8.14 -29.49
CA GLY A 52 -8.79 -9.51 -29.58
C GLY A 52 -9.68 -10.40 -30.45
N LEU A 53 -11.00 -10.32 -30.29
CA LEU A 53 -11.97 -11.04 -31.11
C LEU A 53 -11.92 -10.60 -32.57
N ALA A 54 -11.79 -9.31 -32.85
CA ALA A 54 -11.63 -8.80 -34.20
C ALA A 54 -10.33 -9.30 -34.85
N ALA A 55 -9.24 -9.37 -34.10
CA ALA A 55 -7.97 -9.92 -34.56
C ALA A 55 -8.08 -11.43 -34.86
N LEU A 56 -8.71 -12.19 -33.97
CA LEU A 56 -8.96 -13.64 -34.15
C LEU A 56 -9.84 -13.92 -35.37
N ALA A 57 -10.96 -13.20 -35.52
CA ALA A 57 -11.84 -13.35 -36.67
C ALA A 57 -11.13 -12.99 -37.99
N SER A 58 -10.31 -11.94 -37.97
CA SER A 58 -9.51 -11.55 -39.15
C SER A 58 -8.44 -12.59 -39.48
N GLY A 59 -7.77 -13.17 -38.47
CA GLY A 59 -6.79 -14.23 -38.63
C GLY A 59 -7.40 -15.51 -39.16
N ALA A 60 -8.54 -15.95 -38.59
CA ALA A 60 -9.28 -17.11 -39.07
C ALA A 60 -9.71 -16.93 -40.53
N ARG A 61 -10.19 -15.73 -40.90
CA ARG A 61 -10.56 -15.42 -42.28
C ARG A 61 -9.38 -15.45 -43.24
N LEU A 62 -8.24 -14.88 -42.85
CA LEU A 62 -7.01 -14.97 -43.65
C LEU A 62 -6.62 -16.42 -43.92
N VAL A 63 -6.75 -17.30 -42.92
CA VAL A 63 -6.47 -18.73 -43.08
C VAL A 63 -7.49 -19.40 -44.00
N LEU A 64 -8.79 -19.13 -43.84
CA LEU A 64 -9.85 -19.74 -44.65
C LEU A 64 -9.79 -19.30 -46.12
N ASP A 65 -9.72 -17.99 -46.39
CA ASP A 65 -9.65 -17.47 -47.75
C ASP A 65 -8.36 -17.96 -48.46
N PHE A 66 -7.27 -18.15 -47.71
CA PHE A 66 -6.04 -18.75 -48.25
C PHE A 66 -6.20 -20.24 -48.55
N ILE A 67 -6.89 -21.03 -47.70
CA ILE A 67 -7.22 -22.45 -47.97
C ILE A 67 -8.04 -22.59 -49.26
N ASP A 68 -8.88 -21.61 -49.57
CA ASP A 68 -9.68 -21.56 -50.80
C ASP A 68 -8.92 -20.97 -52.01
N GLY A 69 -7.61 -20.73 -51.88
CA GLY A 69 -6.75 -20.24 -52.95
C GLY A 69 -6.93 -18.76 -53.28
N ARG A 70 -7.52 -17.97 -52.38
CA ARG A 70 -7.80 -16.54 -52.55
C ARG A 70 -6.96 -15.72 -51.55
N PRO A 71 -5.73 -15.32 -51.91
CA PRO A 71 -4.91 -14.52 -51.00
C PRO A 71 -5.54 -13.15 -50.77
N LEU A 72 -6.02 -12.90 -49.55
CA LEU A 72 -6.48 -11.58 -49.10
C LEU A 72 -5.37 -10.85 -48.36
N SER A 73 -5.29 -9.53 -48.57
CA SER A 73 -4.46 -8.68 -47.72
C SER A 73 -5.07 -8.56 -46.32
N ALA A 74 -4.23 -8.44 -45.28
CA ALA A 74 -4.68 -8.28 -43.90
C ALA A 74 -5.66 -7.10 -43.73
N ARG A 75 -5.47 -6.02 -44.49
CA ARG A 75 -6.38 -4.86 -44.48
C ARG A 75 -7.78 -5.21 -44.98
N LEU A 76 -7.87 -6.01 -46.05
CA LEU A 76 -9.14 -6.48 -46.61
C LEU A 76 -9.81 -7.51 -45.70
N ALA A 77 -9.05 -8.38 -45.05
CA ALA A 77 -9.60 -9.34 -44.08
C ALA A 77 -10.23 -8.63 -42.88
N VAL A 78 -9.55 -7.62 -42.32
CA VAL A 78 -10.08 -6.79 -41.23
C VAL A 78 -11.31 -6.00 -41.67
N THR A 79 -11.30 -5.38 -42.86
CA THR A 79 -12.48 -4.64 -43.34
C THR A 79 -13.64 -5.57 -43.69
N ALA A 80 -13.39 -6.78 -44.19
CA ALA A 80 -14.42 -7.77 -44.43
C ALA A 80 -15.08 -8.26 -43.13
N ALA A 81 -14.30 -8.45 -42.06
CA ALA A 81 -14.82 -8.76 -40.74
C ALA A 81 -15.67 -7.62 -40.18
N LEU A 82 -15.22 -6.37 -40.29
CA LEU A 82 -15.94 -5.19 -39.79
C LEU A 82 -17.19 -4.83 -40.62
N ARG A 83 -17.23 -5.15 -41.92
CA ARG A 83 -18.38 -4.87 -42.81
C ARG A 83 -19.59 -5.76 -42.58
N ARG A 84 -19.51 -6.79 -41.73
CA ARG A 84 -20.65 -7.62 -41.32
C ARG A 84 -21.02 -7.32 -39.86
N PRO A 85 -21.58 -6.13 -39.57
CA PRO A 85 -21.79 -5.68 -38.19
C PRO A 85 -22.76 -6.57 -37.42
N ARG A 86 -23.74 -7.22 -38.08
CA ARG A 86 -24.67 -8.14 -37.42
C ARG A 86 -23.99 -9.40 -36.89
N THR A 87 -23.12 -9.98 -37.70
CA THR A 87 -22.36 -11.18 -37.35
C THR A 87 -21.32 -10.89 -36.27
N PHE A 88 -20.64 -9.75 -36.39
CA PHE A 88 -19.71 -9.28 -35.39
C PHE A 88 -20.43 -8.95 -34.07
N ALA A 89 -21.57 -8.27 -34.13
CA ALA A 89 -22.39 -7.98 -32.95
C ALA A 89 -22.90 -9.25 -32.28
N MET A 90 -23.35 -10.27 -33.03
CA MET A 90 -23.70 -11.56 -32.46
C MET A 90 -22.52 -12.24 -31.77
N LEU A 91 -21.33 -12.17 -32.36
CA LEU A 91 -20.11 -12.74 -31.76
C LEU A 91 -19.76 -12.02 -30.46
N VAL A 92 -19.84 -10.70 -30.42
CA VAL A 92 -19.66 -9.90 -29.20
C VAL A 92 -20.74 -10.23 -28.17
N ILE A 93 -22.01 -10.27 -28.55
CA ILE A 93 -23.15 -10.57 -27.66
C ILE A 93 -23.06 -11.98 -27.07
N LEU A 94 -22.53 -12.96 -27.80
CA LEU A 94 -22.39 -14.33 -27.29
C LEU A 94 -21.13 -14.50 -26.44
N PHE A 95 -20.02 -13.91 -26.89
CA PHE A 95 -18.71 -14.14 -26.29
C PHE A 95 -18.46 -13.29 -25.05
N VAL A 96 -18.95 -12.04 -25.03
CA VAL A 96 -18.77 -11.16 -23.86
C VAL A 96 -19.44 -11.75 -22.61
N PRO A 97 -20.69 -12.22 -22.63
CA PRO A 97 -21.28 -12.89 -21.48
C PRO A 97 -20.53 -14.16 -21.08
N ALA A 98 -20.08 -14.96 -22.04
CA ALA A 98 -19.30 -16.17 -21.75
C ALA A 98 -17.99 -15.84 -21.03
N VAL A 99 -17.28 -14.81 -21.48
CA VAL A 99 -16.05 -14.32 -20.82
C VAL A 99 -16.37 -13.71 -19.45
N VAL A 100 -17.43 -12.91 -19.33
CA VAL A 100 -17.86 -12.31 -18.05
C VAL A 100 -18.19 -13.40 -17.03
N VAL A 101 -18.94 -14.43 -17.44
CA VAL A 101 -19.25 -15.59 -16.59
C VAL A 101 -17.98 -16.35 -16.22
N LEU A 102 -17.05 -16.54 -17.17
CA LEU A 102 -15.78 -17.21 -16.90
C LEU A 102 -14.91 -16.44 -15.90
N VAL A 103 -14.83 -15.12 -16.05
CA VAL A 103 -14.10 -14.23 -15.13
C VAL A 103 -14.77 -14.22 -13.76
N ALA A 104 -16.11 -14.17 -13.70
CA ALA A 104 -16.86 -14.22 -12.44
C ALA A 104 -16.65 -15.56 -11.70
N ILE A 105 -16.68 -16.68 -12.42
CA ILE A 105 -16.36 -18.01 -11.86
C ILE A 105 -14.90 -18.05 -11.38
N GLY A 106 -13.96 -17.53 -12.17
CA GLY A 106 -12.56 -17.45 -11.79
C GLY A 106 -12.33 -16.61 -10.53
N ALA A 107 -12.99 -15.45 -10.43
CA ALA A 107 -12.93 -14.58 -9.25
C ALA A 107 -13.58 -15.24 -8.02
N ALA A 108 -14.73 -15.89 -8.17
CA ALA A 108 -15.39 -16.61 -7.09
C ALA A 108 -14.55 -17.81 -6.59
N LEU A 109 -13.89 -18.54 -7.50
CA LEU A 109 -12.96 -19.62 -7.15
C LEU A 109 -11.71 -19.08 -6.48
N ALA A 110 -11.15 -17.96 -6.94
CA ALA A 110 -9.98 -17.34 -6.32
C ALA A 110 -10.27 -16.79 -4.92
N ALA A 111 -11.49 -16.29 -4.69
CA ALA A 111 -11.92 -15.81 -3.37
C ALA A 111 -12.21 -16.95 -2.38
N SER A 112 -12.54 -18.15 -2.86
CA SER A 112 -12.94 -19.30 -2.02
C SER A 112 -11.85 -20.35 -1.84
N ALA A 113 -10.84 -20.38 -2.71
CA ALA A 113 -9.75 -21.35 -2.65
C ALA A 113 -8.47 -20.71 -2.07
N PRO A 114 -7.75 -21.41 -1.17
CA PRO A 114 -6.46 -20.95 -0.65
C PRO A 114 -5.33 -20.95 -1.70
N SER A 115 -5.62 -21.36 -2.94
CA SER A 115 -4.69 -21.40 -4.06
C SER A 115 -5.40 -20.98 -5.35
N ILE A 116 -4.71 -20.22 -6.20
CA ILE A 116 -5.22 -19.76 -7.50
C ILE A 116 -5.22 -20.87 -8.57
N VAL A 117 -4.53 -21.98 -8.31
CA VAL A 117 -4.34 -23.08 -9.28
C VAL A 117 -5.66 -23.69 -9.79
N PRO A 118 -6.68 -23.99 -8.96
CA PRO A 118 -7.95 -24.54 -9.43
C PRO A 118 -8.70 -23.58 -10.36
N ALA A 119 -8.67 -22.28 -10.04
CA ALA A 119 -9.27 -21.25 -10.88
C ALA A 119 -8.61 -21.22 -12.27
N VAL A 120 -7.28 -21.25 -12.32
CA VAL A 120 -6.52 -21.30 -13.59
C VAL A 120 -6.83 -22.56 -14.39
N VAL A 121 -6.91 -23.73 -13.75
CA VAL A 121 -7.24 -25.00 -14.43
C VAL A 121 -8.64 -24.93 -15.05
N VAL A 122 -9.64 -24.45 -14.31
CA VAL A 122 -11.02 -24.34 -14.79
C VAL A 122 -11.12 -23.34 -15.95
N VAL A 123 -10.52 -22.16 -15.82
CA VAL A 123 -10.51 -21.12 -16.87
C VAL A 123 -9.83 -21.65 -18.13
N THR A 124 -8.72 -22.38 -17.99
CA THR A 124 -7.98 -22.96 -19.11
C THR A 124 -8.78 -24.07 -19.80
N ALA A 125 -9.39 -24.97 -19.03
CA ALA A 125 -10.21 -26.06 -19.57
C ALA A 125 -11.41 -25.51 -20.37
N VAL A 126 -12.10 -24.50 -19.84
CA VAL A 126 -13.23 -23.87 -20.57
C VAL A 126 -12.75 -23.07 -21.78
N GLY A 127 -11.61 -22.39 -21.70
CA GLY A 127 -11.00 -21.71 -22.85
C GLY A 127 -10.69 -22.67 -24.00
N VAL A 128 -10.16 -23.86 -23.67
CA VAL A 128 -9.86 -24.92 -24.64
C VAL A 128 -11.13 -25.46 -25.28
N THR A 129 -12.21 -25.68 -24.52
CA THR A 129 -13.48 -26.20 -25.06
C THR A 129 -14.25 -25.16 -25.90
N MET A 130 -13.99 -23.86 -25.69
CA MET A 130 -14.59 -22.77 -26.49
C MET A 130 -13.89 -22.54 -27.84
N LEU A 131 -12.64 -22.98 -28.01
CA LEU A 131 -11.87 -22.78 -29.24
C LEU A 131 -12.49 -23.43 -30.50
N PRO A 132 -12.98 -24.68 -30.45
CA PRO A 132 -13.67 -25.30 -31.59
C PRO A 132 -14.97 -24.60 -31.94
N LEU A 133 -15.69 -24.10 -30.92
CA LEU A 133 -16.91 -23.32 -31.10
C LEU A 133 -16.63 -22.00 -31.84
N MET A 134 -15.52 -21.35 -31.52
CA MET A 134 -15.05 -20.14 -32.19
C MET A 134 -14.71 -20.38 -33.67
N ILE A 135 -14.01 -21.48 -33.97
CA ILE A 135 -13.65 -21.86 -35.34
C ILE A 135 -14.92 -22.25 -36.14
N ALA A 136 -15.83 -23.01 -35.52
CA ALA A 136 -17.11 -23.38 -36.12
C ALA A 136 -17.99 -22.15 -36.40
N TRP A 137 -17.94 -21.14 -35.54
CA TRP A 137 -18.69 -19.90 -35.72
C TRP A 137 -18.16 -19.06 -36.88
N ALA A 138 -16.83 -18.94 -37.04
CA ALA A 138 -16.24 -18.26 -38.19
C ALA A 138 -16.73 -18.87 -39.51
N ALA A 139 -16.87 -20.20 -39.58
CA ALA A 139 -17.41 -20.90 -40.75
C ALA A 139 -18.91 -20.64 -40.98
N LEU A 140 -19.72 -20.52 -39.93
CA LEU A 140 -21.15 -20.16 -40.01
C LEU A 140 -21.38 -18.78 -40.65
N THR A 141 -20.40 -17.88 -40.53
CA THR A 141 -20.54 -16.51 -41.05
C THR A 141 -20.57 -16.42 -42.58
N ASP A 142 -20.05 -17.41 -43.29
CA ASP A 142 -19.98 -17.44 -44.76
C ASP A 142 -21.12 -18.26 -45.41
N GLY A 143 -22.15 -18.63 -44.64
CA GLY A 143 -23.30 -19.37 -45.16
C GLY A 143 -23.00 -20.81 -45.57
N VAL A 144 -21.79 -21.30 -45.23
CA VAL A 144 -21.42 -22.70 -45.44
C VAL A 144 -21.95 -23.51 -44.26
N PRO A 145 -22.76 -24.56 -44.47
CA PRO A 145 -23.27 -25.38 -43.38
C PRO A 145 -22.10 -25.99 -42.59
N PRO A 146 -22.06 -25.81 -41.26
CA PRO A 146 -20.88 -26.06 -40.43
C PRO A 146 -20.39 -27.50 -40.56
N LEU A 147 -21.29 -28.48 -40.56
CA LEU A 147 -20.99 -29.91 -40.72
C LEU A 147 -20.20 -30.24 -42.00
N ARG A 148 -20.45 -29.53 -43.11
CA ARG A 148 -19.75 -29.77 -44.38
C ARG A 148 -18.32 -29.24 -44.34
N MET A 149 -18.10 -28.13 -43.63
CA MET A 149 -16.78 -27.54 -43.42
C MET A 149 -15.98 -28.39 -42.44
N THR A 150 -16.58 -28.79 -41.31
CA THR A 150 -15.93 -29.66 -40.32
C THR A 150 -15.55 -31.00 -40.93
N TRP A 151 -16.43 -31.59 -41.76
CA TRP A 151 -16.13 -32.84 -42.48
C TRP A 151 -14.98 -32.69 -43.49
N ARG A 152 -14.96 -31.60 -44.27
CA ARG A 152 -13.85 -31.30 -45.21
C ARG A 152 -12.52 -31.05 -44.51
N LEU A 153 -12.56 -30.43 -43.34
CA LEU A 153 -11.37 -30.22 -42.51
C LEU A 153 -10.87 -31.59 -42.02
N ILE A 154 -11.73 -32.36 -41.35
CA ILE A 154 -11.41 -33.70 -40.82
C ILE A 154 -10.88 -34.63 -41.93
N SER A 155 -11.49 -34.63 -43.11
CA SER A 155 -11.11 -35.52 -44.22
C SER A 155 -9.78 -35.18 -44.89
N ARG A 156 -9.20 -34.00 -44.63
CA ARG A 156 -7.91 -33.55 -45.19
C ARG A 156 -6.71 -33.79 -44.26
N GLY A 157 -6.85 -34.69 -43.27
CA GLY A 157 -5.75 -35.00 -42.35
C GLY A 157 -5.54 -33.94 -41.26
N TYR A 158 -6.59 -33.18 -40.91
CA TYR A 158 -6.51 -32.14 -39.88
C TYR A 158 -6.06 -32.66 -38.50
N GLY A 159 -6.15 -33.97 -38.23
CA GLY A 159 -5.66 -34.55 -36.98
C GLY A 159 -4.18 -34.26 -36.72
N GLU A 160 -3.34 -34.28 -37.76
CA GLU A 160 -1.92 -33.93 -37.65
C GLU A 160 -1.72 -32.41 -37.50
N ALA A 161 -2.48 -31.59 -38.22
CA ALA A 161 -2.43 -30.14 -38.08
C ALA A 161 -2.90 -29.69 -36.68
N VAL A 162 -3.94 -30.30 -36.12
CA VAL A 162 -4.41 -30.06 -34.74
C VAL A 162 -3.37 -30.54 -33.72
N CYS A 163 -2.70 -31.68 -33.95
CA CYS A 163 -1.60 -32.14 -33.10
C CYS A 163 -0.34 -31.28 -33.18
N MET A 164 -0.08 -30.56 -34.29
CA MET A 164 1.01 -29.58 -34.39
C MET A 164 0.62 -28.18 -33.88
N LEU A 165 -0.66 -27.81 -33.99
CA LEU A 165 -1.18 -26.53 -33.53
C LEU A 165 -1.46 -26.51 -32.03
N ALA A 166 -1.88 -27.62 -31.43
CA ALA A 166 -2.10 -27.71 -29.99
C ALA A 166 -0.84 -27.39 -29.16
N PRO A 167 0.37 -27.86 -29.49
CA PRO A 167 1.60 -27.45 -28.80
C PRO A 167 1.90 -25.95 -28.96
N GLY A 168 1.80 -25.40 -30.18
CA GLY A 168 2.11 -23.99 -30.42
C GLY A 168 1.08 -23.03 -29.81
N TYR A 169 -0.19 -23.45 -29.75
CA TYR A 169 -1.30 -22.63 -29.27
C TYR A 169 -1.54 -22.77 -27.77
N LEU A 170 -1.31 -23.96 -27.19
CA LEU A 170 -1.55 -24.25 -25.78
C LEU A 170 -0.27 -24.53 -25.00
N ALA A 171 0.61 -25.40 -25.48
CA ALA A 171 1.79 -25.79 -24.70
C ALA A 171 2.81 -24.65 -24.57
N VAL A 172 3.12 -23.91 -25.64
CA VAL A 172 4.12 -22.83 -25.59
C VAL A 172 3.67 -21.69 -24.65
N PRO A 173 2.44 -21.15 -24.73
CA PRO A 173 2.02 -20.11 -23.80
C PRO A 173 1.89 -20.59 -22.36
N VAL A 174 1.42 -21.82 -22.14
CA VAL A 174 1.31 -22.42 -20.80
C VAL A 174 2.70 -22.68 -20.20
N LEU A 175 3.64 -23.22 -20.98
CA LEU A 175 5.02 -23.43 -20.54
C LEU A 175 5.75 -22.10 -20.29
N LEU A 176 5.48 -21.07 -21.10
CA LEU A 176 6.03 -19.74 -20.90
C LEU A 176 5.46 -19.08 -19.63
N GLN A 177 4.15 -19.24 -19.36
CA GLN A 177 3.54 -18.79 -18.11
C GLN A 177 4.05 -19.55 -16.89
N LEU A 178 4.22 -20.88 -16.99
CA LEU A 178 4.81 -21.71 -15.92
C LEU A 178 6.28 -21.35 -15.69
N GLY A 179 7.05 -21.08 -16.74
CA GLY A 179 8.44 -20.63 -16.66
C GLY A 179 8.56 -19.29 -15.95
N LEU A 180 7.72 -18.31 -16.29
CA LEU A 180 7.67 -17.02 -15.58
C LEU A 180 7.22 -17.15 -14.13
N PHE A 181 6.28 -18.07 -13.84
CA PHE A 181 5.86 -18.37 -12.48
C PHE A 181 7.04 -18.91 -11.65
N ALA A 182 7.77 -19.87 -12.19
CA ALA A 182 8.94 -20.49 -11.57
C ALA A 182 10.11 -19.49 -11.41
N LEU A 183 10.35 -18.64 -12.42
CA LEU A 183 11.39 -17.60 -12.36
C LEU A 183 11.13 -16.60 -11.24
N GLY A 184 9.87 -16.25 -10.98
CA GLY A 184 9.50 -15.40 -9.85
C GLY A 184 9.79 -16.02 -8.48
N GLY A 185 9.97 -17.34 -8.38
CA GLY A 185 10.42 -17.98 -7.14
C GLY A 185 11.94 -17.92 -6.92
N LEU A 186 12.71 -17.53 -7.95
CA LEU A 186 14.16 -17.42 -7.92
C LEU A 186 14.64 -15.97 -7.74
N LEU A 187 13.75 -14.99 -7.90
CA LEU A 187 14.06 -13.57 -7.73
C LEU A 187 13.86 -13.15 -6.26
N PRO A 188 14.76 -12.31 -5.69
CA PRO A 188 14.64 -11.85 -4.31
C PRO A 188 13.36 -11.04 -4.08
N ALA A 189 12.79 -11.19 -2.88
CA ALA A 189 11.45 -10.73 -2.46
C ALA A 189 11.04 -9.29 -2.80
N PRO A 190 11.89 -8.25 -2.88
CA PRO A 190 11.40 -6.93 -3.30
C PRO A 190 11.14 -6.80 -4.81
N THR A 191 11.56 -7.77 -5.62
CA THR A 191 11.44 -7.73 -7.10
C THR A 191 10.42 -8.72 -7.67
N ASP A 192 9.87 -9.60 -6.85
CA ASP A 192 9.09 -10.76 -7.31
C ASP A 192 7.71 -10.37 -7.87
N GLY A 193 7.00 -9.41 -7.25
CA GLY A 193 5.64 -9.03 -7.65
C GLY A 193 5.59 -8.30 -8.99
N LEU A 194 6.37 -7.22 -9.12
CA LEU A 194 6.34 -6.35 -10.31
C LEU A 194 6.76 -7.12 -11.58
N PHE A 195 7.87 -7.87 -11.52
CA PHE A 195 8.38 -8.61 -12.68
C PHE A 195 7.49 -9.82 -13.02
N ARG A 196 6.91 -10.50 -12.03
CA ARG A 196 5.99 -11.63 -12.25
C ARG A 196 4.70 -11.16 -12.91
N ASP A 197 4.10 -10.08 -12.45
CA ASP A 197 2.84 -9.57 -13.00
C ASP A 197 3.04 -8.86 -14.34
N ALA A 198 4.13 -8.10 -14.50
CA ALA A 198 4.54 -7.54 -15.79
C ALA A 198 4.84 -8.64 -16.82
N GLY A 199 5.54 -9.72 -16.41
CA GLY A 199 5.80 -10.88 -17.25
C GLY A 199 4.52 -11.57 -17.70
N ARG A 200 3.56 -11.77 -16.79
CA ARG A 200 2.25 -12.38 -17.08
C ARG A 200 1.43 -11.54 -18.06
N LEU A 201 1.35 -10.22 -17.84
CA LEU A 201 0.61 -9.31 -18.71
C LEU A 201 1.24 -9.25 -20.11
N THR A 202 2.58 -9.17 -20.17
CA THR A 202 3.34 -9.16 -21.43
C THR A 202 3.15 -10.44 -22.21
N VAL A 203 3.19 -11.61 -21.54
CA VAL A 203 2.92 -12.89 -22.18
C VAL A 203 1.47 -12.99 -22.66
N ALA A 204 0.50 -12.54 -21.87
CA ALA A 204 -0.90 -12.53 -22.30
C ALA A 204 -1.15 -11.66 -23.55
N VAL A 205 -0.47 -10.51 -23.64
CA VAL A 205 -0.59 -9.59 -24.81
C VAL A 205 0.17 -10.14 -26.04
N LEU A 206 1.35 -10.73 -25.84
CA LEU A 206 2.18 -11.29 -26.92
C LEU A 206 1.71 -12.67 -27.40
N GLN A 207 0.91 -13.38 -26.60
CA GLN A 207 0.44 -14.73 -26.93
C GLN A 207 -0.38 -14.76 -28.23
N ALA A 208 -1.31 -13.82 -28.42
CA ALA A 208 -2.15 -13.78 -29.62
C ALA A 208 -1.36 -13.60 -30.94
N PRO A 209 -0.42 -12.62 -31.07
CA PRO A 209 0.40 -12.50 -32.26
C PRO A 209 1.39 -13.65 -32.44
N LEU A 210 1.94 -14.21 -31.36
CA LEU A 210 2.82 -15.38 -31.43
C LEU A 210 2.08 -16.62 -31.96
N GLN A 211 0.86 -16.84 -31.45
CA GLN A 211 -0.04 -17.90 -31.92
C GLN A 211 -0.38 -17.74 -33.41
N ALA A 212 -0.70 -16.50 -33.84
CA ALA A 212 -0.98 -16.21 -35.25
C ALA A 212 0.24 -16.45 -36.15
N ALA A 213 1.45 -16.09 -35.70
CA ALA A 213 2.69 -16.33 -36.42
C ALA A 213 3.05 -17.82 -36.50
N ALA A 214 2.85 -18.57 -35.41
CA ALA A 214 3.07 -20.02 -35.36
C ALA A 214 2.12 -20.77 -36.29
N LEU A 215 0.83 -20.38 -36.31
CA LEU A 215 -0.16 -20.85 -37.28
C LEU A 215 0.29 -20.61 -38.72
N GLY A 216 0.78 -19.39 -39.02
CA GLY A 216 1.31 -19.05 -40.35
C GLY A 216 2.54 -19.87 -40.74
N CYS A 217 3.47 -20.11 -39.83
CA CYS A 217 4.69 -20.88 -40.08
C CYS A 217 4.43 -22.38 -40.26
N CYS A 218 3.63 -23.01 -39.37
CA CYS A 218 3.24 -24.42 -39.51
C CYS A 218 2.52 -24.65 -40.83
N TYR A 219 1.66 -23.72 -41.23
CA TYR A 219 0.93 -23.81 -42.47
C TYR A 219 1.84 -23.66 -43.72
N ALA A 220 2.79 -22.72 -43.71
CA ALA A 220 3.79 -22.57 -44.78
C ALA A 220 4.69 -23.83 -44.91
N TYR A 221 4.97 -24.50 -43.80
CA TYR A 221 5.73 -25.75 -43.76
C TYR A 221 4.94 -26.93 -44.34
N LEU A 222 3.68 -27.11 -43.93
CA LEU A 222 2.79 -28.16 -44.46
C LEU A 222 2.52 -27.99 -45.95
N HIS A 223 2.46 -26.75 -46.46
CA HIS A 223 2.28 -26.49 -47.88
C HIS A 223 3.54 -26.81 -48.72
N ARG A 224 4.75 -26.67 -48.15
CA ARG A 224 5.99 -27.13 -48.81
C ARG A 224 6.08 -28.66 -48.89
N LEU A 225 5.32 -29.37 -48.06
CA LEU A 225 5.23 -30.83 -48.04
C LEU A 225 3.99 -31.39 -48.74
N GLY A 226 3.15 -30.53 -49.32
CA GLY A 226 2.07 -30.98 -50.19
C GLY A 226 2.67 -31.93 -51.25
N PRO A 227 2.07 -33.11 -51.48
CA PRO A 227 2.64 -34.09 -52.38
C PRO A 227 2.79 -33.42 -53.73
N ALA A 228 4.02 -33.20 -54.18
CA ALA A 228 4.28 -33.07 -55.59
C ALA A 228 3.61 -34.29 -56.21
N THR A 229 2.48 -34.06 -56.87
CA THR A 229 1.77 -35.10 -57.59
C THR A 229 2.82 -35.75 -58.47
N VAL A 230 3.03 -37.06 -58.31
CA VAL A 230 4.00 -37.83 -59.09
C VAL A 230 3.77 -37.62 -60.61
N ASP A 231 2.54 -37.24 -60.99
CA ASP A 231 2.17 -36.82 -62.34
C ASP A 231 2.83 -35.52 -62.85
N ASP A 232 3.24 -34.58 -62.00
CA ASP A 232 3.93 -33.36 -62.44
C ASP A 232 5.44 -33.60 -62.63
N LEU A 233 6.03 -34.55 -61.90
CA LEU A 233 7.42 -34.97 -62.11
C LEU A 233 7.59 -35.84 -63.38
N ASP A 234 6.54 -36.52 -63.83
CA ASP A 234 6.57 -37.28 -65.08
C ASP A 234 6.21 -36.44 -66.32
N ARG A 235 5.50 -35.31 -66.16
CA ARG A 235 5.29 -34.34 -67.26
C ARG A 235 6.52 -33.49 -67.58
N GLU A 236 7.44 -33.31 -66.63
CA GLU A 236 8.65 -32.51 -66.83
C GLU A 236 9.80 -33.29 -67.50
N LYS A 237 9.61 -34.58 -67.81
CA LYS A 237 10.61 -35.42 -68.48
C LYS A 237 10.51 -35.47 -70.02
N GLY A 238 9.59 -34.72 -70.62
CA GLY A 238 9.22 -34.88 -72.03
C GLY A 238 9.50 -33.70 -72.97
N ASP A 239 9.86 -32.51 -72.50
CA ASP A 239 10.04 -31.35 -73.38
C ASP A 239 11.40 -30.67 -73.17
N ASP A 240 12.40 -31.18 -73.89
CA ASP A 240 13.78 -30.72 -73.89
C ASP A 240 13.96 -29.49 -74.82
N ARG A 241 13.11 -28.48 -74.67
CA ARG A 241 13.22 -27.21 -75.42
C ARG A 241 13.22 -26.00 -74.50
N GLY A 242 14.43 -25.65 -74.07
CA GLY A 242 14.85 -24.26 -73.89
C GLY A 242 13.97 -23.42 -72.98
N HIS A 243 13.95 -23.75 -71.68
CA HIS A 243 13.50 -22.81 -70.67
C HIS A 243 14.68 -22.16 -69.96
N GLU A 244 14.77 -20.84 -70.18
CA GLU A 244 15.56 -19.91 -69.40
C GLU A 244 15.39 -20.22 -67.92
N ARG A 245 16.53 -20.34 -67.22
CA ARG A 245 16.59 -20.46 -65.78
C ARG A 245 15.88 -19.25 -65.16
N VAL A 246 14.62 -19.40 -64.79
CA VAL A 246 13.95 -18.47 -63.86
C VAL A 246 14.67 -18.65 -62.53
N GLY A 247 15.71 -17.85 -62.34
CA GLY A 247 16.51 -17.80 -61.12
C GLY A 247 15.59 -17.51 -59.96
N TRP A 248 15.30 -18.55 -59.18
CA TRP A 248 14.47 -18.49 -57.99
C TRP A 248 15.25 -17.71 -56.92
N ARG A 249 15.15 -16.37 -56.99
CA ARG A 249 15.63 -15.47 -55.96
C ARG A 249 14.69 -15.60 -54.77
N TRP A 250 15.23 -16.14 -53.68
CA TRP A 250 14.63 -16.02 -52.35
C TRP A 250 14.11 -14.59 -52.16
N PRO A 251 12.85 -14.38 -51.75
CA PRO A 251 12.44 -13.05 -51.31
C PRO A 251 13.37 -12.64 -50.17
N PRO A 252 13.84 -11.39 -50.14
CA PRO A 252 14.93 -11.00 -49.26
C PRO A 252 14.52 -11.21 -47.80
N ILE A 253 15.46 -11.74 -47.02
CA ILE A 253 15.44 -11.99 -45.57
C ILE A 253 15.07 -10.74 -44.74
N ILE A 254 14.92 -9.58 -45.38
CA ILE A 254 14.60 -8.25 -44.83
C ILE A 254 13.22 -8.21 -44.12
N ALA A 255 12.30 -9.13 -44.38
CA ALA A 255 11.03 -9.16 -43.65
C ALA A 255 11.16 -9.67 -42.20
N TRP A 256 12.15 -10.50 -41.89
CA TRP A 256 12.30 -11.11 -40.56
C TRP A 256 12.69 -10.10 -39.48
N PRO A 257 13.65 -9.18 -39.67
CA PRO A 257 13.98 -8.17 -38.66
C PRO A 257 12.81 -7.24 -38.36
N ALA A 258 12.00 -6.86 -39.36
CA ALA A 258 10.84 -5.99 -39.15
C ALA A 258 9.71 -6.70 -38.39
N VAL A 259 9.46 -7.98 -38.68
CA VAL A 259 8.51 -8.80 -37.93
C VAL A 259 9.01 -9.06 -36.51
N LEU A 260 10.31 -9.31 -36.32
CA LEU A 260 10.92 -9.45 -35.00
C LEU A 260 10.86 -8.13 -34.22
N LEU A 261 11.14 -6.98 -34.85
CA LEU A 261 11.11 -5.66 -34.22
C LEU A 261 9.69 -5.27 -33.80
N VAL A 262 8.67 -5.57 -34.62
CA VAL A 262 7.25 -5.35 -34.28
C VAL A 262 6.76 -6.34 -33.22
N ALA A 263 7.28 -7.57 -33.20
CA ALA A 263 6.99 -8.55 -32.14
C ALA A 263 7.69 -8.23 -30.82
N LEU A 264 8.86 -7.58 -30.86
CA LEU A 264 9.66 -7.16 -29.70
C LEU A 264 9.29 -5.77 -29.19
N LEU A 265 8.66 -4.91 -30.00
CA LEU A 265 8.28 -3.53 -29.63
C LEU A 265 7.43 -3.47 -28.36
N PRO A 266 6.43 -4.34 -28.14
CA PRO A 266 5.66 -4.36 -26.89
C PRO A 266 6.53 -4.73 -25.69
N GLY A 267 7.48 -5.65 -25.84
CA GLY A 267 8.45 -6.01 -24.79
C GLY A 267 9.46 -4.89 -24.49
N LEU A 268 9.90 -4.15 -25.51
CA LEU A 268 10.80 -2.99 -25.37
C LEU A 268 10.10 -1.77 -24.76
N LEU A 269 8.86 -1.48 -25.19
CA LEU A 269 8.03 -0.47 -24.54
C LEU A 269 7.75 -0.88 -23.09
N HIS A 270 7.51 -2.16 -22.80
CA HIS A 270 7.28 -2.63 -21.43
C HIS A 270 8.53 -2.67 -20.55
N GLY A 271 9.72 -2.93 -21.10
CA GLY A 271 11.00 -2.73 -20.40
C GLY A 271 11.22 -1.27 -19.99
N ALA A 272 10.76 -0.32 -20.81
CA ALA A 272 10.73 1.10 -20.44
C ALA A 272 9.61 1.44 -19.43
N TYR A 273 8.55 0.61 -19.33
CA TYR A 273 7.50 0.72 -18.29
C TYR A 273 7.88 0.06 -16.95
N ALA A 274 8.77 -0.94 -16.94
CA ALA A 274 9.34 -1.51 -15.72
C ALA A 274 10.36 -0.56 -15.06
N ALA A 275 10.88 0.40 -15.81
CA ALA A 275 11.61 1.55 -15.30
C ALA A 275 10.65 2.61 -14.74
N GLU A 276 9.87 2.26 -13.72
CA GLU A 276 9.26 3.19 -12.75
C GLU A 276 8.61 4.51 -13.25
N PRO A 277 7.90 4.58 -14.40
CA PRO A 277 7.53 5.90 -14.94
C PRO A 277 6.25 6.49 -14.32
N LEU A 278 5.56 5.76 -13.43
CA LEU A 278 4.19 6.07 -13.03
C LEU A 278 4.01 6.64 -11.63
N SER A 279 5.11 6.82 -10.87
CA SER A 279 5.09 7.41 -9.53
C SER A 279 3.86 6.90 -8.74
N TRP A 280 3.92 5.66 -8.25
CA TRP A 280 2.87 5.13 -7.39
C TRP A 280 3.40 5.06 -5.98
N ALA A 281 2.54 5.42 -5.01
CA ALA A 281 2.86 5.33 -3.61
C ALA A 281 3.11 3.85 -3.30
N ARG A 282 4.39 3.51 -3.11
CA ARG A 282 4.80 2.19 -2.67
C ARG A 282 4.82 2.20 -1.16
N MET A 283 4.02 1.33 -0.59
CA MET A 283 3.91 1.19 0.84
C MET A 283 4.01 -0.29 1.19
N ALA A 284 4.70 -0.59 2.27
CA ALA A 284 4.57 -1.88 2.93
C ALA A 284 3.64 -1.66 4.11
N ASP A 285 2.55 -2.42 4.18
CA ASP A 285 1.68 -2.47 5.36
C ASP A 285 1.81 -3.86 5.96
N ASN A 286 2.29 -3.93 7.20
CA ASN A 286 2.43 -5.18 7.93
C ASN A 286 1.60 -5.13 9.21
N GLU A 287 0.84 -6.20 9.45
CA GLU A 287 0.11 -6.40 10.70
C GLU A 287 1.11 -6.78 11.80
N ILE A 288 1.19 -5.96 12.85
CA ILE A 288 2.11 -6.14 13.98
C ILE A 288 1.32 -6.49 15.24
N GLY A 289 1.02 -7.77 15.39
CA GLY A 289 0.55 -8.33 16.66
C GLY A 289 -0.89 -8.85 16.64
N VAL A 290 -1.34 -9.25 17.82
CA VAL A 290 -2.54 -10.08 17.98
C VAL A 290 -3.80 -9.23 17.89
N LYS A 291 -4.82 -9.77 17.22
CA LYS A 291 -6.20 -9.29 17.25
C LYS A 291 -6.66 -9.09 18.69
N GLU A 292 -6.86 -7.83 19.08
CA GLU A 292 -7.31 -7.49 20.42
C GLU A 292 -8.76 -7.98 20.56
N ARG A 293 -9.00 -8.91 21.49
CA ARG A 293 -10.32 -9.52 21.69
C ARG A 293 -11.28 -8.58 22.41
N ASP A 294 -10.74 -7.56 23.09
CA ASP A 294 -11.48 -6.46 23.72
C ASP A 294 -11.43 -5.25 22.78
N VAL A 295 -12.46 -5.11 21.95
CA VAL A 295 -12.57 -4.04 20.94
C VAL A 295 -12.75 -2.66 21.57
N ASP A 296 -13.15 -2.61 22.84
CA ASP A 296 -13.65 -1.38 23.45
C ASP A 296 -12.54 -0.38 23.84
N HIS A 297 -11.27 -0.82 23.95
CA HIS A 297 -10.18 0.01 24.49
C HIS A 297 -8.89 -0.21 23.68
N PRO A 298 -8.72 0.47 22.52
CA PRO A 298 -7.49 0.35 21.76
C PRO A 298 -6.31 0.76 22.64
N SER A 299 -5.41 -0.19 22.88
CA SER A 299 -4.20 0.03 23.67
C SER A 299 -3.37 1.19 23.08
N ARG A 300 -2.71 1.97 23.95
CA ARG A 300 -1.83 3.05 23.47
C ARG A 300 -0.69 2.45 22.66
N THR A 301 -0.42 3.03 21.50
CA THR A 301 0.76 2.67 20.73
C THR A 301 1.70 3.83 20.49
N GLU A 302 2.98 3.51 20.39
CA GLU A 302 4.03 4.47 20.08
C GLU A 302 5.03 3.81 19.12
N ILE A 303 5.44 4.54 18.09
CA ILE A 303 6.49 4.14 17.17
C ILE A 303 7.70 5.01 17.37
N MET A 304 8.84 4.36 17.53
CA MET A 304 10.14 5.00 17.59
C MET A 304 11.07 4.35 16.57
N LEU A 305 12.21 4.99 16.33
CA LEU A 305 13.23 4.46 15.46
C LEU A 305 14.45 4.08 16.29
N GLY A 306 14.76 2.79 16.27
CA GLY A 306 15.94 2.20 16.88
C GLY A 306 17.23 2.52 16.11
N PRO A 307 18.37 1.98 16.58
CA PRO A 307 19.63 2.03 15.84
C PRO A 307 19.48 1.54 14.41
N GLY A 308 20.06 2.29 13.47
CA GLY A 308 19.96 1.99 12.04
C GLY A 308 18.62 2.36 11.41
N GLY A 309 17.75 3.10 12.12
CA GLY A 309 16.48 3.58 11.57
C GLY A 309 15.37 2.52 11.54
N LYS A 310 15.59 1.37 12.19
CA LYS A 310 14.59 0.30 12.24
C LYS A 310 13.45 0.65 13.20
N PRO A 311 12.19 0.34 12.85
CA PRO A 311 11.07 0.63 13.75
C PRO A 311 11.15 -0.17 15.06
N VAL A 312 10.76 0.48 16.14
CA VAL A 312 10.48 -0.14 17.44
C VAL A 312 9.07 0.30 17.83
N VAL A 313 8.17 -0.66 17.98
CA VAL A 313 6.77 -0.39 18.29
C VAL A 313 6.49 -0.77 19.74
N PHE A 314 5.96 0.16 20.52
CA PHE A 314 5.47 -0.10 21.85
C PHE A 314 3.95 -0.19 21.84
N ARG A 315 3.40 -1.22 22.51
CA ARG A 315 1.97 -1.47 22.66
C ARG A 315 1.62 -1.59 24.13
N ASP A 316 0.78 -0.69 24.61
CA ASP A 316 0.32 -0.56 26.00
C ASP A 316 -0.87 -1.49 26.26
N GLU A 317 -0.64 -2.79 26.10
CA GLU A 317 -1.59 -3.82 26.50
C GLU A 317 -1.52 -4.02 28.03
N ARG A 318 -2.45 -4.79 28.64
CA ARG A 318 -2.38 -5.14 30.09
C ARG A 318 -1.00 -5.63 30.52
N ARG A 319 -0.29 -6.30 29.61
CA ARG A 319 1.15 -6.52 29.72
C ARG A 319 1.80 -5.88 28.50
N PRO A 320 2.53 -4.77 28.67
CA PRO A 320 3.05 -4.03 27.55
C PRO A 320 3.96 -4.89 26.68
N VAL A 321 3.87 -4.69 25.37
CA VAL A 321 4.68 -5.43 24.40
C VAL A 321 5.52 -4.45 23.60
N VAL A 322 6.81 -4.74 23.52
CA VAL A 322 7.76 -4.06 22.65
C VAL A 322 8.03 -4.94 21.45
N VAL A 323 7.85 -4.42 20.24
CA VAL A 323 8.18 -5.11 19.00
C VAL A 323 9.41 -4.44 18.39
N PHE A 324 10.50 -5.21 18.31
CA PHE A 324 11.74 -4.80 17.66
C PHE A 324 11.75 -5.32 16.21
N CYS A 325 11.67 -4.43 15.24
CA CYS A 325 11.64 -4.81 13.83
C CYS A 325 13.04 -5.17 13.31
N GLY A 326 13.15 -6.31 12.65
CA GLY A 326 14.34 -6.80 11.97
C GLY A 326 14.62 -6.08 10.65
N ASP A 327 13.59 -5.50 10.02
CA ASP A 327 13.64 -4.73 8.78
C ASP A 327 12.79 -3.44 8.83
N ASP A 328 12.89 -2.61 7.79
CA ASP A 328 12.20 -1.30 7.71
C ASP A 328 10.67 -1.40 7.69
N THR A 329 10.15 -2.53 7.25
CA THR A 329 8.71 -2.80 7.11
C THR A 329 8.14 -3.55 8.30
N CYS A 330 8.99 -4.08 9.17
CA CYS A 330 8.67 -4.98 10.27
C CYS A 330 8.08 -6.34 9.83
N GLY A 331 8.49 -6.84 8.65
CA GLY A 331 8.13 -8.18 8.19
C GLY A 331 8.79 -9.28 9.04
N ASP A 332 10.04 -9.06 9.42
CA ASP A 332 10.75 -9.79 10.47
C ASP A 332 10.73 -8.97 11.77
N HIS A 333 10.36 -9.57 12.90
CA HIS A 333 10.32 -8.87 14.20
C HIS A 333 10.43 -9.81 15.40
N VAL A 334 10.88 -9.24 16.52
CA VAL A 334 10.90 -9.90 17.84
C VAL A 334 10.04 -9.12 18.81
N SER A 335 9.06 -9.80 19.41
CA SER A 335 8.18 -9.23 20.42
C SER A 335 8.67 -9.60 21.82
N VAL A 336 8.80 -8.60 22.69
CA VAL A 336 9.25 -8.72 24.07
C VAL A 336 8.16 -8.16 24.97
N THR A 337 7.59 -9.01 25.81
CA THR A 337 6.57 -8.62 26.79
C THR A 337 7.24 -8.16 28.08
N LEU A 338 6.75 -7.05 28.65
CA LEU A 338 7.11 -6.61 29.99
C LEU A 338 6.23 -7.36 30.99
N ASP A 339 6.85 -8.08 31.94
CA ASP A 339 6.12 -8.85 32.96
C ASP A 339 5.71 -7.98 34.16
N GLU A 340 5.15 -6.80 33.86
CA GLU A 340 4.71 -5.81 34.84
C GLU A 340 3.38 -5.22 34.38
N ASP A 341 2.47 -4.99 35.33
CA ASP A 341 1.15 -4.43 35.08
C ASP A 341 1.24 -2.90 35.20
N PHE A 342 1.20 -2.21 34.07
CA PHE A 342 1.12 -0.75 34.05
C PHE A 342 -0.34 -0.34 34.17
N ARG A 343 -0.65 0.35 35.27
CA ARG A 343 -1.99 0.93 35.46
C ARG A 343 -2.25 2.15 34.59
N THR A 344 -1.18 2.80 34.14
CA THR A 344 -1.28 4.05 33.40
C THR A 344 -0.25 4.13 32.29
N HIS A 345 -0.52 5.04 31.34
CA HIS A 345 0.28 5.22 30.14
C HIS A 345 1.77 5.45 30.45
N PRO A 346 2.65 4.50 30.06
CA PRO A 346 4.07 4.65 30.25
C PRO A 346 4.64 5.62 29.20
N ALA A 347 5.80 6.17 29.55
CA ALA A 347 6.65 6.91 28.63
C ALA A 347 7.62 5.95 27.93
N THR A 348 7.81 6.10 26.63
CA THR A 348 8.78 5.30 25.89
C THR A 348 9.75 6.16 25.09
N VAL A 349 10.99 5.71 25.00
CA VAL A 349 12.05 6.42 24.29
C VAL A 349 13.16 5.45 23.89
N VAL A 350 13.65 5.56 22.65
CA VAL A 350 14.90 4.88 22.25
C VAL A 350 16.09 5.66 22.79
N ALA A 351 16.84 5.03 23.69
CA ALA A 351 18.03 5.61 24.28
C ALA A 351 19.20 5.66 23.28
N PRO A 352 20.22 6.52 23.52
CA PRO A 352 21.41 6.60 22.66
C PRO A 352 22.20 5.29 22.52
N ASP A 353 22.08 4.39 23.50
CA ASP A 353 22.71 3.06 23.47
C ASP A 353 21.90 2.03 22.64
N GLY A 354 20.81 2.46 22.02
CA GLY A 354 19.91 1.65 21.22
C GLY A 354 18.90 0.81 22.00
N SER A 355 18.94 0.83 23.33
CA SER A 355 17.91 0.19 24.14
C SER A 355 16.63 1.02 24.13
N LEU A 356 15.48 0.37 24.20
CA LEU A 356 14.23 1.06 24.48
C LEU A 356 14.12 1.26 26.00
N VAL A 357 13.97 2.50 26.44
CA VAL A 357 13.66 2.83 27.83
C VAL A 357 12.16 3.04 27.96
N VAL A 358 11.57 2.34 28.92
CA VAL A 358 10.14 2.44 29.25
C VAL A 358 10.05 2.94 30.69
N ALA A 359 9.43 4.09 30.92
CA ALA A 359 9.12 4.59 32.26
C ALA A 359 7.62 4.49 32.52
N GLY A 360 7.22 3.51 33.33
CA GLY A 360 5.81 3.17 33.57
C GLY A 360 5.45 3.21 35.05
N TRP A 361 4.17 3.48 35.34
CA TRP A 361 3.65 3.45 36.71
C TRP A 361 3.22 2.04 37.07
N THR A 362 3.96 1.42 37.99
CA THR A 362 3.65 0.10 38.54
C THR A 362 2.96 0.23 39.89
N SER A 363 2.05 -0.68 40.21
CA SER A 363 1.51 -0.83 41.57
C SER A 363 1.82 -2.24 42.08
N GLU A 364 2.17 -2.37 43.36
CA GLU A 364 2.09 -3.68 44.00
C GLU A 364 0.62 -4.12 44.09
N ILE A 365 0.36 -5.41 43.87
CA ILE A 365 -0.99 -5.97 43.96
C ILE A 365 -1.55 -5.72 45.37
N GLY A 366 -2.61 -4.92 45.45
CA GLY A 366 -3.26 -4.54 46.71
C GLY A 366 -2.74 -3.25 47.36
N ALA A 367 -1.72 -2.60 46.80
CA ALA A 367 -1.25 -1.30 47.24
C ALA A 367 -1.98 -0.16 46.48
N SER A 368 -2.35 0.90 47.19
CA SER A 368 -2.80 2.17 46.58
C SER A 368 -1.64 2.99 46.01
N ARG A 369 -0.42 2.68 46.41
CA ARG A 369 0.78 3.38 45.99
C ARG A 369 1.24 2.89 44.62
N MET A 370 1.32 3.82 43.67
CA MET A 370 1.96 3.62 42.37
C MET A 370 3.35 4.24 42.38
N GLU A 371 4.28 3.59 41.68
CA GLU A 371 5.66 4.02 41.54
C GLU A 371 6.02 4.12 40.06
N LEU A 372 6.60 5.26 39.66
CA LEU A 372 7.15 5.45 38.32
C LEU A 372 8.53 4.82 38.27
N VAL A 373 8.62 3.68 37.59
CA VAL A 373 9.83 2.85 37.48
C VAL A 373 10.30 2.77 36.04
N MET A 374 11.60 2.50 35.84
CA MET A 374 12.21 2.43 34.52
C MET A 374 12.59 1.01 34.15
N PHE A 375 12.38 0.65 32.89
CA PHE A 375 12.80 -0.59 32.26
C PHE A 375 13.75 -0.29 31.11
N SER A 376 14.68 -1.20 30.87
CA SER A 376 15.51 -1.23 29.67
C SER A 376 15.14 -2.47 28.88
N CYS A 377 14.67 -2.27 27.66
CA CYS A 377 14.26 -3.31 26.74
C CYS A 377 15.23 -3.41 25.56
N ARG A 378 15.55 -4.65 25.20
CA ARG A 378 16.30 -5.05 24.02
C ARG A 378 15.62 -6.28 23.41
N PRO A 379 15.99 -6.71 22.19
CA PRO A 379 15.40 -7.89 21.57
C PRO A 379 15.50 -9.18 22.41
N ASP A 380 16.47 -9.27 23.33
CA ASP A 380 16.69 -10.40 24.23
C ASP A 380 15.85 -10.34 25.52
N GLY A 381 15.21 -9.20 25.82
CA GLY A 381 14.36 -9.07 27.01
C GLY A 381 14.24 -7.64 27.54
N CYS A 382 13.34 -7.48 28.51
CA CYS A 382 13.19 -6.26 29.29
C CYS A 382 13.65 -6.48 30.72
N VAL A 383 14.45 -5.56 31.25
CA VAL A 383 14.96 -5.62 32.63
C VAL A 383 14.59 -4.33 33.35
N ARG A 384 13.99 -4.46 34.55
CA ARG A 384 13.77 -3.32 35.45
C ARG A 384 15.10 -2.72 35.85
N ARG A 385 15.27 -1.41 35.68
CA ARG A 385 16.51 -0.75 36.07
C ARG A 385 16.60 -0.66 37.60
N PRO A 386 17.77 -0.94 38.19
CA PRO A 386 17.95 -0.83 39.63
C PRO A 386 17.95 0.65 40.04
N GLY A 387 17.36 0.95 41.20
CA GLY A 387 17.31 2.30 41.76
C GLY A 387 16.00 2.61 42.45
N GLU A 388 15.95 3.78 43.09
CA GLU A 388 14.70 4.32 43.64
C GLU A 388 13.76 4.74 42.51
N PRO A 389 12.44 4.55 42.67
CA PRO A 389 11.46 5.01 41.69
C PRO A 389 11.62 6.52 41.43
N LEU A 390 11.32 6.94 40.21
CA LEU A 390 11.39 8.36 39.81
C LEU A 390 10.43 9.20 40.65
N LYS A 391 9.23 8.66 40.89
CA LYS A 391 8.14 9.27 41.66
C LYS A 391 7.27 8.17 42.27
N ALA A 392 6.64 8.46 43.41
CA ALA A 392 5.56 7.67 43.96
C ALA A 392 4.32 8.55 44.18
N THR A 393 3.14 7.97 44.02
CA THR A 393 1.84 8.63 44.23
C THR A 393 0.81 7.63 44.73
N GLU A 394 -0.23 8.07 45.43
CA GLU A 394 -1.36 7.24 45.85
C GLU A 394 -2.55 7.33 44.87
N SER A 395 -2.45 8.22 43.87
CA SER A 395 -3.50 8.45 42.89
C SER A 395 -3.29 7.59 41.66
N SER A 396 -4.36 7.00 41.13
CA SER A 396 -4.36 6.32 39.82
C SER A 396 -4.22 7.28 38.63
N ASP A 397 -4.39 8.59 38.85
CA ASP A 397 -4.27 9.61 37.81
C ASP A 397 -2.81 10.05 37.66
N ALA A 398 -2.04 9.21 36.96
CA ALA A 398 -0.66 9.48 36.62
C ALA A 398 -0.39 9.21 35.15
N ARG A 399 0.48 10.03 34.53
CA ARG A 399 0.87 9.93 33.12
C ARG A 399 2.35 10.17 32.98
N ALA A 400 2.98 9.62 31.94
CA ALA A 400 4.36 9.91 31.62
C ALA A 400 4.58 10.06 30.10
N ALA A 401 5.55 10.90 29.75
CA ALA A 401 6.11 11.04 28.40
C ALA A 401 7.64 11.15 28.49
N ALA A 402 8.37 10.66 27.49
CA ALA A 402 9.83 10.68 27.49
C ALA A 402 10.38 11.02 26.11
N VAL A 403 11.58 11.62 26.09
CA VAL A 403 12.33 11.90 24.88
C VAL A 403 13.83 11.76 25.15
N ALA A 404 14.57 11.33 24.13
CA ALA A 404 16.02 11.27 24.19
C ALA A 404 16.59 12.64 23.88
N THR A 405 17.63 13.03 24.60
CA THR A 405 18.41 14.23 24.32
C THR A 405 19.84 13.83 23.95
N PRO A 406 20.62 14.71 23.30
CA PRO A 406 22.05 14.50 23.12
C PRO A 406 22.82 14.26 24.43
N HIS A 407 22.24 14.60 25.59
CA HIS A 407 22.88 14.53 26.90
C HIS A 407 22.26 13.49 27.84
N GLY A 408 21.30 12.68 27.38
CA GLY A 408 20.63 11.68 28.20
C GLY A 408 19.14 11.58 27.90
N LEU A 409 18.30 11.65 28.94
CA LEU A 409 16.86 11.50 28.82
C LEU A 409 16.12 12.65 29.50
N ALA A 410 14.98 13.04 28.96
CA ALA A 410 14.03 13.92 29.59
C ALA A 410 12.69 13.18 29.76
N ILE A 411 12.21 13.06 31.00
CA ILE A 411 10.99 12.31 31.34
C ILE A 411 10.04 13.27 32.05
N ALA A 412 8.91 13.57 31.42
CA ALA A 412 7.84 14.36 32.02
C ALA A 412 6.79 13.42 32.61
N TRP A 413 6.21 13.77 33.75
CA TRP A 413 5.05 13.08 34.29
C TRP A 413 4.05 14.06 34.91
N SER A 414 2.80 13.62 35.01
CA SER A 414 1.80 14.25 35.86
C SER A 414 1.41 13.29 36.98
N ALA A 415 1.26 13.80 38.20
CA ALA A 415 0.75 13.03 39.33
C ALA A 415 -0.06 13.93 40.28
N SER A 416 -1.13 13.40 40.85
CA SER A 416 -1.96 14.14 41.81
C SER A 416 -1.19 14.56 43.06
N LEU A 417 -1.48 15.76 43.54
CA LEU A 417 -0.92 16.29 44.79
C LEU A 417 -1.69 15.74 46.00
N PRO A 418 -1.00 15.36 47.10
CA PRO A 418 -1.67 14.88 48.31
C PRO A 418 -2.52 15.98 48.96
N GLY A 419 -3.70 15.63 49.47
CA GLY A 419 -4.55 16.51 50.29
C GLY A 419 -5.55 17.40 49.53
N HIS A 420 -5.76 17.17 48.23
CA HIS A 420 -6.71 17.94 47.40
C HIS A 420 -8.01 17.17 47.08
N ASP A 421 -8.79 16.82 48.11
CA ASP A 421 -10.02 16.00 47.97
C ASP A 421 -11.16 16.66 47.17
N LYS A 422 -11.14 17.99 46.99
CA LYS A 422 -12.26 18.74 46.39
C LYS A 422 -12.03 19.15 44.94
N LYS A 423 -10.77 19.23 44.51
CA LYS A 423 -10.40 19.44 43.12
C LYS A 423 -9.08 18.69 42.84
N PRO A 424 -9.09 17.62 42.05
CA PRO A 424 -7.87 17.00 41.52
C PRO A 424 -6.92 18.08 41.01
N LEU A 425 -5.75 18.16 41.62
CA LEU A 425 -4.67 18.99 41.11
C LEU A 425 -3.53 18.04 40.85
N SER A 426 -3.18 17.88 39.57
CA SER A 426 -2.05 17.06 39.15
C SER A 426 -0.89 17.98 38.81
N ARG A 427 0.27 17.76 39.43
CA ARG A 427 1.48 18.52 39.11
C ARG A 427 2.22 17.86 37.97
N VAL A 428 2.60 18.65 36.98
CA VAL A 428 3.52 18.27 35.91
C VAL A 428 4.94 18.56 36.37
N GLU A 429 5.78 17.53 36.33
CA GLU A 429 7.21 17.61 36.67
C GLU A 429 8.03 17.04 35.51
N LEU A 430 9.27 17.50 35.38
CA LEU A 430 10.22 17.06 34.36
C LEU A 430 11.51 16.58 35.04
N ALA A 431 11.86 15.30 34.91
CA ALA A 431 13.18 14.81 35.23
C ALA A 431 14.11 14.94 34.03
N LEU A 432 15.30 15.47 34.30
CA LEU A 432 16.44 15.46 33.40
C LEU A 432 17.45 14.45 33.93
N CYS A 433 17.73 13.43 33.12
CA CYS A 433 18.66 12.36 33.42
C CYS A 433 19.94 12.56 32.59
N ASP A 434 21.10 12.60 33.25
CA ASP A 434 22.40 12.72 32.56
C ASP A 434 22.84 11.41 31.88
N ASP A 435 22.14 10.31 32.19
CA ASP A 435 22.40 8.99 31.65
C ASP A 435 21.09 8.19 31.49
N VAL A 436 21.17 7.11 30.73
CA VAL A 436 20.04 6.21 30.44
C VAL A 436 19.51 5.48 31.67
N ALA A 437 20.31 5.34 32.74
CA ALA A 437 19.88 4.74 33.99
C ALA A 437 19.12 5.72 34.88
N CYS A 438 19.18 7.02 34.56
CA CYS A 438 18.59 8.09 35.35
C CYS A 438 18.96 8.03 36.84
N ALA A 439 20.17 7.54 37.15
CA ALA A 439 20.63 7.41 38.53
C ALA A 439 20.85 8.80 39.16
N ARG A 440 21.31 9.76 38.35
CA ARG A 440 21.37 11.17 38.70
C ARG A 440 20.32 11.92 37.90
N ARG A 441 19.33 12.44 38.61
CA ARG A 441 18.22 13.18 38.02
C ARG A 441 18.03 14.53 38.68
N ARG A 442 17.74 15.55 37.87
CA ARG A 442 17.21 16.82 38.36
C ARG A 442 15.74 16.90 37.99
N VAL A 443 14.88 17.10 38.98
CA VAL A 443 13.44 17.25 38.77
C VAL A 443 13.09 18.73 38.87
N VAL A 444 12.38 19.25 37.87
CA VAL A 444 11.89 20.64 37.85
C VAL A 444 10.36 20.66 37.71
N PRO A 445 9.66 21.52 38.46
CA PRO A 445 8.22 21.69 38.28
C PRO A 445 7.95 22.42 36.96
N VAL A 446 6.94 21.95 36.23
CA VAL A 446 6.56 22.46 34.92
C VAL A 446 5.20 23.16 34.94
N GLY A 447 4.30 22.76 35.85
CA GLY A 447 3.01 23.39 36.00
C GLY A 447 2.02 22.48 36.70
N ASP A 448 0.76 22.90 36.75
CA ASP A 448 -0.33 22.12 37.34
C ASP A 448 -1.46 21.93 36.32
N ILE A 449 -2.19 20.83 36.45
CA ILE A 449 -3.38 20.44 35.69
C ILE A 449 -4.55 20.40 36.66
N THR A 450 -5.63 21.12 36.36
CA THR A 450 -6.78 21.31 37.26
C THR A 450 -7.93 20.32 37.07
N ASP A 451 -7.78 19.33 36.19
CA ASP A 451 -8.82 18.35 35.85
C ASP A 451 -8.69 17.02 36.62
N SER A 452 -9.83 16.38 36.95
CA SER A 452 -9.90 14.98 37.42
C SER A 452 -10.25 14.16 36.22
N PHE A 453 -9.34 13.31 35.81
CA PHE A 453 -9.75 12.12 35.11
C PHE A 453 -10.25 11.12 36.17
N THR A 454 -11.50 11.29 36.63
CA THR A 454 -12.18 10.31 37.52
C THR A 454 -12.84 9.17 36.74
N LEU A 455 -12.80 9.24 35.41
CA LEU A 455 -13.28 8.17 34.56
C LEU A 455 -12.05 7.42 34.04
N GLU A 456 -11.95 6.15 34.42
CA GLU A 456 -10.96 5.17 33.98
C GLU A 456 -10.91 5.00 32.45
N ASP A 457 -11.82 5.63 31.73
CA ASP A 457 -12.01 5.45 30.30
C ASP A 457 -11.43 6.60 29.46
N MET A 458 -10.54 6.16 28.58
CA MET A 458 -10.13 6.75 27.30
C MET A 458 -8.93 7.71 27.36
N ASP A 459 -7.76 7.07 27.23
CA ASP A 459 -6.64 7.37 26.35
C ASP A 459 -6.34 8.83 25.90
N ALA A 460 -6.01 9.69 26.85
CA ALA A 460 -5.50 11.01 26.54
C ALA A 460 -4.00 11.10 26.86
N ARG A 461 -3.15 11.07 25.81
CA ARG A 461 -1.84 11.75 25.79
C ARG A 461 -2.07 13.26 26.06
N VAL A 462 -2.44 13.61 27.29
CA VAL A 462 -2.55 15.00 27.76
C VAL A 462 -1.19 15.62 28.02
N LEU A 463 -0.12 14.81 27.96
CA LEU A 463 1.25 15.18 28.23
C LEU A 463 2.11 14.62 27.11
N ALA A 464 2.91 15.48 26.49
CA ALA A 464 3.89 15.11 25.49
C ALA A 464 5.19 15.86 25.77
N VAL A 465 6.32 15.25 25.41
CA VAL A 465 7.64 15.85 25.54
C VAL A 465 8.42 15.64 24.26
N ALA A 466 9.15 16.67 23.84
CA ALA A 466 10.09 16.61 22.73
C ALA A 466 11.38 17.32 23.12
N ALA A 467 12.43 17.12 22.35
CA ALA A 467 13.70 17.80 22.53
C ALA A 467 14.06 18.56 21.26
N SER A 468 14.57 19.77 21.41
CA SER A 468 15.21 20.49 20.31
C SER A 468 16.50 19.76 19.88
N PRO A 469 17.03 20.06 18.67
CA PRO A 469 18.29 19.45 18.21
C PRO A 469 19.49 19.68 19.14
N ASP A 470 19.48 20.79 19.90
CA ASP A 470 20.50 21.11 20.90
C ASP A 470 20.16 20.57 22.30
N GLY A 471 19.15 19.71 22.41
CA GLY A 471 18.85 18.95 23.62
C GLY A 471 18.00 19.67 24.67
N ARG A 472 17.39 20.81 24.34
CA ARG A 472 16.49 21.51 25.27
C ARG A 472 15.12 20.83 25.23
N PRO A 473 14.60 20.34 26.37
CA PRO A 473 13.28 19.74 26.40
C PRO A 473 12.17 20.79 26.27
N VAL A 474 11.09 20.37 25.63
CA VAL A 474 9.82 21.09 25.53
C VAL A 474 8.73 20.14 25.96
N VAL A 475 7.93 20.55 26.95
CA VAL A 475 6.79 19.79 27.46
C VAL A 475 5.52 20.51 27.02
N ALA A 476 4.62 19.80 26.37
CA ALA A 476 3.28 20.30 26.05
C ALA A 476 2.25 19.48 26.82
N TYR A 477 1.31 20.16 27.47
CA TYR A 477 0.23 19.48 28.17
C TYR A 477 -1.10 20.21 28.06
N THR A 478 -2.19 19.45 28.06
CA THR A 478 -3.55 19.99 28.00
C THR A 478 -4.17 19.99 29.39
N ASP A 479 -4.56 21.16 29.88
CA ASP A 479 -5.41 21.33 31.05
C ASP A 479 -6.86 21.52 30.59
N ARG A 480 -7.60 20.41 30.60
CA ARG A 480 -9.02 20.40 30.22
C ARG A 480 -9.90 21.13 31.23
N GLY A 481 -9.57 21.10 32.52
CA GLY A 481 -10.30 21.81 33.56
C GLY A 481 -10.21 23.33 33.41
N ALA A 482 -9.06 23.81 32.95
CA ALA A 482 -8.82 25.21 32.63
C ALA A 482 -9.15 25.60 31.18
N HIS A 483 -9.46 24.65 30.30
CA HIS A 483 -9.56 24.83 28.84
C HIS A 483 -8.31 25.47 28.24
N LYS A 484 -7.13 24.95 28.60
CA LYS A 484 -5.84 25.48 28.14
C LYS A 484 -4.93 24.39 27.62
N ILE A 485 -4.09 24.76 26.66
CA ILE A 485 -2.88 24.02 26.34
C ILE A 485 -1.68 24.82 26.82
N ALA A 486 -0.84 24.20 27.63
CA ALA A 486 0.35 24.79 28.20
C ALA A 486 1.60 24.21 27.55
N VAL A 487 2.57 25.08 27.29
CA VAL A 487 3.86 24.76 26.71
C VAL A 487 4.93 25.25 27.66
N ALA A 488 5.76 24.33 28.13
CA ALA A 488 6.91 24.62 28.93
C ALA A 488 8.18 24.35 28.13
N SER A 489 8.92 25.41 27.85
CA SER A 489 10.16 25.36 27.09
C SER A 489 11.34 25.63 28.01
N CYS A 490 12.38 24.82 27.88
CA CYS A 490 13.63 25.04 28.62
C CYS A 490 14.58 25.93 27.81
N GLU A 491 15.20 26.93 28.43
CA GLU A 491 16.21 27.78 27.77
C GLU A 491 17.57 27.08 27.61
N SER A 492 17.81 26.01 28.38
CA SER A 492 19.03 25.20 28.34
C SER A 492 18.70 23.73 28.59
N THR A 493 19.66 22.85 28.28
CA THR A 493 19.60 21.41 28.58
C THR A 493 19.48 21.14 30.09
N ALA A 494 19.89 22.10 30.92
CA ALA A 494 19.73 22.03 32.35
C ALA A 494 18.31 22.37 32.84
N CYS A 495 17.51 23.08 32.04
CA CYS A 495 16.16 23.52 32.38
C CYS A 495 15.97 24.02 33.83
N ALA A 496 16.85 24.90 34.32
CA ALA A 496 16.74 25.39 35.70
C ALA A 496 15.41 26.12 35.95
N HIS A 497 14.95 26.87 34.95
CA HIS A 497 13.71 27.65 34.98
C HIS A 497 13.00 27.52 33.63
N PRO A 498 12.02 26.61 33.48
CA PRO A 498 11.24 26.52 32.25
C PRO A 498 10.36 27.76 32.07
N SER A 499 10.27 28.29 30.85
CA SER A 499 9.29 29.30 30.47
C SER A 499 7.96 28.60 30.17
N ILE A 500 6.90 28.96 30.87
CA ILE A 500 5.60 28.28 30.77
C ILE A 500 4.59 29.28 30.21
N HIS A 501 4.01 28.94 29.06
CA HIS A 501 2.98 29.73 28.41
C HIS A 501 1.74 28.87 28.17
N ALA A 502 0.58 29.39 28.54
CA ALA A 502 -0.69 28.69 28.39
C ALA A 502 -1.61 29.46 27.43
N PHE A 503 -2.28 28.72 26.56
CA PHE A 503 -3.13 29.26 25.51
C PHE A 503 -4.54 28.69 25.65
N ASP A 504 -5.53 29.55 25.44
CA ASP A 504 -6.92 29.15 25.53
C ASP A 504 -7.28 28.18 24.39
N LEU A 505 -7.93 27.09 24.75
CA LEU A 505 -8.55 26.16 23.81
C LEU A 505 -10.01 26.57 23.59
N PRO A 506 -10.60 26.23 22.43
CA PRO A 506 -12.03 26.36 22.22
C PRO A 506 -12.82 25.68 23.35
N ALA A 507 -13.93 26.30 23.75
CA ALA A 507 -14.77 25.76 24.81
C ALA A 507 -15.27 24.36 24.39
N LEU A 508 -14.93 23.36 25.20
CA LEU A 508 -15.36 21.99 24.94
C LEU A 508 -16.88 21.92 25.07
N THR A 509 -17.57 21.59 23.98
CA THR A 509 -19.00 21.35 23.99
C THR A 509 -19.27 20.12 24.86
N ARG A 510 -19.91 20.34 26.02
CA ARG A 510 -20.12 19.36 27.11
C ARG A 510 -20.91 18.09 26.76
N TYR A 511 -21.26 17.85 25.49
CA TYR A 511 -22.29 16.88 25.14
C TYR A 511 -21.90 16.06 23.91
N THR A 512 -21.12 15.00 24.11
CA THR A 512 -21.30 13.70 23.45
C THR A 512 -20.61 12.66 24.33
N TRP A 513 -21.33 11.59 24.64
CA TRP A 513 -21.05 10.69 25.76
C TRP A 513 -20.18 9.53 25.28
N LEU A 514 -19.34 9.82 24.28
CA LEU A 514 -18.22 9.04 23.80
C LEU A 514 -17.01 9.99 23.71
N THR A 515 -16.28 10.08 24.82
CA THR A 515 -14.83 9.79 24.85
C THR A 515 -13.91 10.54 23.87
N SER A 516 -14.15 11.83 23.65
CA SER A 516 -13.23 12.63 22.85
C SER A 516 -11.98 13.01 23.65
N ASN A 517 -10.89 12.26 23.44
CA ASN A 517 -9.63 12.47 24.15
C ASN A 517 -8.87 13.62 23.52
N LEU A 518 -8.71 14.71 24.26
CA LEU A 518 -7.72 15.74 23.94
C LEU A 518 -6.34 15.12 24.06
N ARG A 519 -5.82 14.64 22.93
CA ARG A 519 -4.44 14.22 22.79
C ARG A 519 -3.62 15.38 22.28
N THR A 520 -2.41 15.46 22.77
CA THR A 520 -1.40 16.43 22.37
C THR A 520 -0.18 15.65 21.93
N GLN A 521 0.38 15.99 20.77
CA GLN A 521 1.74 15.61 20.40
C GLN A 521 2.56 16.87 20.19
N VAL A 522 3.85 16.79 20.47
CA VAL A 522 4.79 17.90 20.30
C VAL A 522 6.02 17.40 19.57
N VAL A 523 6.50 18.20 18.63
CA VAL A 523 7.80 18.07 17.99
C VAL A 523 8.48 19.44 18.01
N VAL A 524 9.80 19.47 17.92
CA VAL A 524 10.56 20.72 17.93
C VAL A 524 11.30 20.87 16.61
N ARG A 525 11.08 21.99 15.92
CA ARG A 525 11.74 22.29 14.64
C ARG A 525 13.26 22.45 14.81
N PRO A 526 14.03 22.36 13.70
CA PRO A 526 15.46 22.61 13.71
C PRO A 526 15.87 23.98 14.31
N ASP A 527 15.00 24.98 14.19
CA ASP A 527 15.16 26.32 14.76
C ASP A 527 14.79 26.44 16.26
N GLY A 528 14.40 25.33 16.89
CA GLY A 528 14.00 25.28 18.30
C GLY A 528 12.54 25.66 18.57
N ARG A 529 11.75 26.03 17.56
CA ARG A 529 10.34 26.41 17.76
C ARG A 529 9.44 25.17 17.86
N PRO A 530 8.65 25.04 18.94
CA PRO A 530 7.71 23.93 19.08
C PRO A 530 6.61 23.95 18.01
N VAL A 531 6.22 22.76 17.57
CA VAL A 531 5.01 22.49 16.79
C VAL A 531 4.20 21.47 17.57
N ILE A 532 2.95 21.82 17.85
CA ILE A 532 2.06 21.00 18.65
C ILE A 532 0.84 20.68 17.82
N VAL A 533 0.39 19.43 17.83
CA VAL A 533 -0.90 19.07 17.27
C VAL A 533 -1.81 18.54 18.36
N TYR A 534 -3.07 18.92 18.27
CA TYR A 534 -4.14 18.39 19.10
C TYR A 534 -5.42 18.27 18.28
N SER A 535 -6.36 17.45 18.76
CA SER A 535 -7.69 17.34 18.14
C SER A 535 -8.70 18.07 18.99
N ASP A 536 -9.44 18.98 18.38
CA ASP A 536 -10.52 19.71 19.03
C ASP A 536 -11.84 18.95 18.86
N PRO A 537 -12.42 18.41 19.94
CA PRO A 537 -13.70 17.73 19.85
C PRO A 537 -14.88 18.68 19.65
N GLY A 538 -14.73 19.98 19.97
CA GLY A 538 -15.80 20.96 19.89
C GLY A 538 -16.27 21.28 18.47
N ASP A 539 -15.38 21.13 17.48
CA ASP A 539 -15.63 21.45 16.06
C ASP A 539 -15.66 20.19 15.16
N GLY A 540 -16.20 19.09 15.71
CA GLY A 540 -16.34 17.82 15.01
C GLY A 540 -15.02 17.09 14.79
N HIS A 541 -14.15 17.07 15.82
CA HIS A 541 -12.86 16.37 15.84
C HIS A 541 -11.85 16.87 14.79
N THR A 542 -11.84 18.18 14.56
CA THR A 542 -10.88 18.81 13.64
C THR A 542 -9.50 18.83 14.30
N SER A 543 -8.49 18.30 13.60
CA SER A 543 -7.10 18.42 14.03
C SER A 543 -6.63 19.87 13.89
N THR A 544 -5.90 20.38 14.89
CA THR A 544 -5.36 21.75 14.89
C THR A 544 -3.87 21.73 15.24
N ILE A 545 -3.08 22.47 14.46
CA ILE A 545 -1.66 22.69 14.71
C ILE A 545 -1.50 24.02 15.43
N LEU A 546 -0.81 24.02 16.57
CA LEU A 546 -0.30 25.20 17.25
C LEU A 546 1.17 25.38 16.88
N LEU A 547 1.46 26.47 16.17
CA LEU A 547 2.80 26.87 15.74
C LEU A 547 3.31 27.99 16.64
N CYS A 548 4.33 27.71 17.44
CA CYS A 548 5.01 28.72 18.25
C CYS A 548 5.84 29.67 17.37
N SER A 549 5.81 30.97 17.68
CA SER A 549 6.55 32.01 16.96
C SER A 549 8.01 32.13 17.40
N ASP A 550 8.35 31.62 18.58
CA ASP A 550 9.70 31.58 19.14
C ASP A 550 9.96 30.26 19.92
N PRO A 551 11.23 29.93 20.25
CA PRO A 551 11.57 28.70 20.97
C PRO A 551 10.98 28.56 22.38
N ALA A 552 10.74 29.67 23.07
CA ALA A 552 10.11 29.70 24.38
C ALA A 552 8.57 29.58 24.30
N CYS A 553 8.02 29.65 23.08
CA CYS A 553 6.60 29.84 22.81
C CYS A 553 6.00 31.04 23.57
N SER A 554 6.75 32.14 23.68
CA SER A 554 6.36 33.30 24.48
C SER A 554 5.44 34.28 23.74
N GLY A 555 5.57 34.37 22.42
CA GLY A 555 4.69 35.16 21.57
C GLY A 555 3.34 34.50 21.31
N THR A 556 2.44 35.23 20.64
CA THR A 556 1.14 34.68 20.21
C THR A 556 1.35 33.55 19.21
N PRO A 557 0.96 32.30 19.52
CA PRO A 557 1.08 31.20 18.59
C PRO A 557 0.03 31.31 17.49
N ARG A 558 0.29 30.65 16.37
CA ARG A 558 -0.68 30.52 15.29
C ARG A 558 -1.40 29.18 15.42
N PHE A 559 -2.72 29.21 15.38
CA PHE A 559 -3.57 28.02 15.32
C PHE A 559 -3.99 27.77 13.86
N VAL A 560 -3.67 26.59 13.35
CA VAL A 560 -3.91 26.20 11.96
C VAL A 560 -4.81 24.96 11.95
N PRO A 561 -6.10 25.08 11.57
CA PRO A 561 -6.96 23.92 11.45
C PRO A 561 -6.56 23.08 10.24
N VAL A 562 -6.63 21.75 10.41
CA VAL A 562 -6.35 20.72 9.41
C VAL A 562 -7.65 19.95 9.14
N PRO A 563 -8.60 20.53 8.38
CA PRO A 563 -9.91 19.96 8.11
C PRO A 563 -9.87 18.68 7.25
N GLU A 564 -8.73 18.35 6.65
CA GLU A 564 -8.52 17.12 5.89
C GLU A 564 -8.58 15.89 6.79
N LEU A 565 -8.11 16.02 8.04
CA LEU A 565 -8.05 14.94 9.01
C LEU A 565 -9.18 15.06 10.04
N VAL A 566 -9.86 13.95 10.26
CA VAL A 566 -10.62 13.69 11.49
C VAL A 566 -9.82 12.70 12.30
N ALA A 567 -9.65 12.98 13.57
CA ALA A 567 -9.05 12.00 14.43
C ALA A 567 -9.81 11.98 15.76
N VAL A 568 -10.28 10.78 16.12
CA VAL A 568 -10.81 10.49 17.46
C VAL A 568 -9.71 10.75 18.51
N SER A 569 -8.44 10.64 18.10
CA SER A 569 -7.21 11.03 18.80
C SER A 569 -6.51 12.23 18.16
N ALA A 570 -5.34 12.66 18.66
CA ALA A 570 -4.43 13.50 17.88
C ALA A 570 -3.94 12.71 16.65
N PRO A 571 -3.74 13.36 15.49
CA PRO A 571 -3.04 12.74 14.38
C PRO A 571 -1.58 12.47 14.76
N GLY A 572 -0.97 11.47 14.13
CA GLY A 572 0.47 11.24 14.27
C GLY A 572 1.23 12.43 13.69
N LEU A 573 2.25 12.93 14.39
CA LEU A 573 3.01 14.13 14.04
C LEU A 573 4.50 13.82 13.95
N ALA A 574 5.12 14.23 12.84
CA ALA A 574 6.57 14.26 12.68
C ALA A 574 7.00 15.48 11.85
N LEU A 575 8.30 15.68 11.73
CA LEU A 575 8.89 16.72 10.87
C LEU A 575 9.69 16.07 9.75
N ASP A 576 9.54 16.59 8.53
CA ASP A 576 10.37 16.19 7.40
C ASP A 576 11.81 16.74 7.50
N ALA A 577 12.65 16.45 6.48
CA ALA A 577 14.03 16.94 6.38
C ALA A 577 14.16 18.47 6.45
N HIS A 578 13.12 19.20 6.08
CA HIS A 578 13.06 20.66 6.03
C HIS A 578 12.48 21.26 7.32
N GLY A 579 12.11 20.42 8.30
CA GLY A 579 11.46 20.86 9.52
C GLY A 579 10.00 21.28 9.30
N LEU A 580 9.34 20.79 8.26
CA LEU A 580 7.93 21.00 7.98
C LEU A 580 7.09 19.88 8.60
N PRO A 581 5.91 20.19 9.17
CA PRO A 581 5.06 19.16 9.76
C PRO A 581 4.49 18.18 8.74
N LEU A 582 4.57 16.89 9.07
CA LEU A 582 3.81 15.81 8.45
C LEU A 582 2.81 15.26 9.48
N LEU A 583 1.56 15.05 9.05
CA LEU A 583 0.48 14.57 9.89
C LEU A 583 -0.19 13.33 9.29
N ALA A 584 -0.37 12.26 10.06
CA ALA A 584 -1.10 11.08 9.63
C ALA A 584 -2.40 10.92 10.43
N GLY A 585 -3.52 10.68 9.74
CA GLY A 585 -4.81 10.51 10.38
C GLY A 585 -5.89 9.96 9.45
N TYR A 586 -7.12 9.82 9.96
CA TYR A 586 -8.26 9.46 9.12
C TYR A 586 -8.76 10.66 8.32
N ARG A 587 -9.16 10.40 7.08
CA ARG A 587 -9.79 11.40 6.22
C ARG A 587 -11.15 11.83 6.78
N ARG A 588 -11.39 13.15 6.84
CA ARG A 588 -12.65 13.73 7.32
C ARG A 588 -13.86 13.46 6.42
N LYS A 589 -13.67 13.52 5.10
CA LYS A 589 -14.77 13.44 4.12
C LYS A 589 -14.51 12.35 3.09
N GLY A 590 -15.52 11.52 2.84
CA GLY A 590 -15.49 10.50 1.80
C GLY A 590 -15.29 9.10 2.37
N ALA A 591 -14.58 8.25 1.62
CA ALA A 591 -14.26 6.89 2.07
C ALA A 591 -13.35 6.93 3.31
N ALA A 592 -13.50 5.93 4.19
CA ALA A 592 -12.65 5.77 5.36
C ALA A 592 -11.24 5.38 4.89
N LEU A 593 -10.36 6.39 4.86
CA LEU A 593 -9.02 6.33 4.32
C LEU A 593 -8.04 6.93 5.33
N ILE A 594 -6.82 6.41 5.34
CA ILE A 594 -5.70 7.05 6.03
C ILE A 594 -5.08 8.04 5.06
N ASP A 595 -4.93 9.28 5.51
CA ASP A 595 -4.27 10.34 4.77
C ASP A 595 -2.98 10.75 5.48
N LEU A 596 -1.93 11.00 4.69
CA LEU A 596 -0.77 11.78 5.11
C LEU A 596 -0.92 13.20 4.61
N VAL A 597 -0.98 14.17 5.52
CA VAL A 597 -0.98 15.59 5.22
C VAL A 597 0.43 16.14 5.39
N ALA A 598 0.98 16.72 4.32
CA ALA A 598 2.28 17.36 4.32
C ALA A 598 2.13 18.87 4.21
N CYS A 599 2.69 19.61 5.16
CA CYS A 599 2.78 21.06 5.07
C CYS A 599 3.82 21.47 4.02
N GLU A 600 3.47 22.38 3.12
CA GLU A 600 4.36 22.87 2.05
C GLU A 600 5.09 24.17 2.42
N ASP A 601 4.78 24.73 3.59
CA ASP A 601 5.42 25.91 4.16
C ASP A 601 5.44 25.85 5.69
N GLN A 602 6.30 26.68 6.30
CA GLN A 602 6.55 26.72 7.75
C GLN A 602 5.33 27.11 8.59
N ASP A 603 4.32 27.66 7.93
CA ASP A 603 3.06 28.11 8.50
C ASP A 603 1.93 27.08 8.29
N CYS A 604 2.20 25.99 7.57
CA CYS A 604 1.23 25.03 7.07
C CYS A 604 0.00 25.68 6.41
N ALA A 605 0.19 26.85 5.78
CA ALA A 605 -0.87 27.56 5.06
C ALA A 605 -1.20 26.85 3.75
N ARG A 606 -0.17 26.31 3.09
CA ARG A 606 -0.30 25.36 1.99
C ARG A 606 0.07 23.96 2.47
N ARG A 607 -0.67 22.98 1.99
CA ARG A 607 -0.50 21.57 2.33
C ARG A 607 -1.06 20.69 1.23
N SER A 608 -0.47 19.52 1.10
CA SER A 608 -0.97 18.44 0.27
C SER A 608 -1.46 17.29 1.15
N ALA A 609 -2.45 16.55 0.67
CA ALA A 609 -2.97 15.36 1.35
C ALA A 609 -2.84 14.17 0.40
N SER A 610 -2.13 13.14 0.84
CA SER A 610 -1.88 11.91 0.10
C SER A 610 -2.76 10.79 0.66
N PRO A 611 -3.75 10.29 -0.11
CA PRO A 611 -4.46 9.05 0.23
C PRO A 611 -3.48 7.88 0.32
N LEU A 612 -3.48 7.14 1.42
CA LEU A 612 -2.60 5.99 1.60
C LEU A 612 -3.34 4.67 1.35
N LEU A 613 -4.27 4.30 2.23
CA LEU A 613 -5.05 3.07 2.09
C LEU A 613 -6.45 3.21 2.72
N PRO A 614 -7.40 2.37 2.28
CA PRO A 614 -8.66 2.16 2.99
C PRO A 614 -8.39 1.64 4.40
N ALA A 615 -9.07 2.23 5.37
CA ALA A 615 -9.03 1.78 6.75
C ALA A 615 -10.45 1.76 7.32
N GLY A 616 -10.81 0.63 7.92
CA GLY A 616 -11.98 0.52 8.79
C GLY A 616 -11.57 0.65 10.25
N GLY A 617 -12.53 1.00 11.10
CA GLY A 617 -12.27 1.30 12.51
C GLY A 617 -11.73 2.71 12.74
N VAL A 618 -11.77 3.14 14.00
CA VAL A 618 -11.15 4.38 14.46
C VAL A 618 -10.20 4.03 15.59
N GLY A 619 -8.94 4.37 15.39
CA GLY A 619 -7.85 4.07 16.29
C GLY A 619 -6.81 5.18 16.31
N GLN A 620 -5.70 4.88 16.96
CA GLN A 620 -4.63 5.85 17.17
C GLN A 620 -3.69 5.88 15.98
N PHE A 621 -3.01 7.03 15.83
CA PHE A 621 -1.87 7.15 14.93
C PHE A 621 -0.64 7.52 15.73
N ASP A 622 0.48 6.98 15.29
CA ASP A 622 1.78 7.55 15.60
C ASP A 622 2.64 7.56 14.34
N LEU A 623 3.52 8.55 14.24
CA LEU A 623 4.27 8.84 13.04
C LEU A 623 5.73 9.07 13.40
N ALA A 624 6.63 8.31 12.77
CA ALA A 624 8.06 8.51 12.89
C ALA A 624 8.71 8.67 11.52
N ILE A 625 9.73 9.52 11.43
CA ILE A 625 10.53 9.74 10.22
C ILE A 625 12.00 9.52 10.59
N GLY A 626 12.63 8.62 9.84
CA GLY A 626 14.03 8.26 10.05
C GLY A 626 14.99 9.17 9.30
N SER A 627 16.28 8.85 9.42
CA SER A 627 17.34 9.53 8.66
C SER A 627 17.18 9.34 7.14
N ASP A 628 16.50 8.29 6.71
CA ASP A 628 16.16 8.01 5.32
C ASP A 628 14.95 8.81 4.81
N GLN A 629 14.39 9.69 5.65
CA GLN A 629 13.28 10.59 5.33
C GLN A 629 11.96 9.89 4.99
N ARG A 630 11.84 8.58 5.20
CA ARG A 630 10.60 7.84 4.89
C ARG A 630 9.63 7.83 6.07
N PRO A 631 8.35 8.21 5.89
CA PRO A 631 7.35 8.08 6.95
C PRO A 631 7.08 6.63 7.35
N ARG A 632 7.00 6.38 8.66
CA ARG A 632 6.43 5.16 9.25
C ARG A 632 5.22 5.54 10.07
N ILE A 633 4.07 5.00 9.69
CA ILE A 633 2.77 5.29 10.30
C ILE A 633 2.32 4.02 11.01
N LEU A 634 2.26 4.10 12.33
CA LEU A 634 1.62 3.08 13.15
C LEU A 634 0.16 3.46 13.33
N TRP A 635 -0.76 2.55 13.03
CA TRP A 635 -2.19 2.79 13.16
C TRP A 635 -2.95 1.55 13.63
N TYR A 636 -4.12 1.75 14.21
CA TYR A 636 -5.01 0.68 14.66
C TYR A 636 -6.34 0.71 13.91
N GLY A 637 -6.71 -0.41 13.30
CA GLY A 637 -7.96 -0.57 12.57
C GLY A 637 -7.92 -1.79 11.65
N THR A 638 -8.73 -1.78 10.59
CA THR A 638 -8.83 -2.87 9.62
C THR A 638 -8.38 -2.41 8.24
N ALA A 639 -7.35 -3.04 7.66
CA ALA A 639 -6.95 -2.75 6.27
C ALA A 639 -7.93 -3.30 5.21
N ASP A 640 -8.88 -4.14 5.64
CA ASP A 640 -9.99 -4.68 4.85
C ASP A 640 -11.28 -4.44 5.65
N PRO A 641 -12.37 -3.89 5.05
CA PRO A 641 -13.66 -3.75 5.73
C PRO A 641 -14.22 -5.02 6.36
N ALA A 642 -13.79 -6.21 5.92
CA ALA A 642 -14.19 -7.50 6.49
C ALA A 642 -13.17 -8.08 7.51
N GLY A 643 -12.03 -7.42 7.69
CA GLY A 643 -10.97 -7.84 8.61
C GLY A 643 -11.30 -7.52 10.08
N ASP A 644 -10.58 -8.16 10.99
CA ASP A 644 -10.59 -7.79 12.41
C ASP A 644 -9.64 -6.59 12.64
N ASN A 645 -9.88 -5.81 13.69
CA ASN A 645 -8.97 -4.72 14.05
C ASN A 645 -7.61 -5.29 14.48
N ALA A 646 -6.55 -4.68 13.97
CA ALA A 646 -5.18 -5.00 14.34
C ALA A 646 -4.31 -3.74 14.33
N TYR A 647 -3.10 -3.86 14.86
CA TYR A 647 -2.06 -2.85 14.71
C TYR A 647 -1.35 -3.05 13.38
N HIS A 648 -1.20 -1.95 12.64
CA HIS A 648 -0.62 -1.93 11.32
C HIS A 648 0.55 -0.95 11.31
N LEU A 649 1.68 -1.38 10.76
CA LEU A 649 2.78 -0.50 10.44
C LEU A 649 2.87 -0.31 8.94
N LEU A 650 2.56 0.92 8.53
CA LEU A 650 2.75 1.36 7.18
C LEU A 650 4.09 2.07 7.03
N THR A 651 4.89 1.60 6.07
CA THR A 651 6.18 2.21 5.71
C THR A 651 6.13 2.72 4.29
N CYS A 652 6.35 4.02 4.11
CA CYS A 652 6.36 4.65 2.79
C CYS A 652 7.71 4.49 2.10
N ALA A 653 7.69 4.42 0.76
CA ALA A 653 8.91 4.40 -0.03
C ALA A 653 9.52 5.79 -0.27
N ASP A 654 8.71 6.85 -0.22
CA ASP A 654 9.09 8.25 -0.50
C ASP A 654 8.78 9.15 0.72
N PRO A 655 9.50 10.28 0.92
CA PRO A 655 9.29 11.17 2.04
C PRO A 655 7.88 11.73 2.26
N HIS A 656 7.06 11.82 1.21
CA HIS A 656 5.69 12.34 1.32
C HIS A 656 4.63 11.28 1.08
N CYS A 657 5.03 10.00 1.03
CA CYS A 657 4.18 8.89 0.60
C CYS A 657 3.40 9.20 -0.70
N ALA A 658 3.98 10.07 -1.53
CA ALA A 658 3.33 10.55 -2.72
C ALA A 658 3.37 9.46 -3.80
N PRO A 659 2.36 9.42 -4.68
CA PRO A 659 2.47 8.72 -5.95
C PRO A 659 3.63 9.30 -6.77
#